data_AF-A0A933LX10-F1
#
_entry.id   AF-A0A933LX10-F1
#
_cell.length_a   1.000
_cell.length_b   1.000
_cell.length_c   1.000
_cell.angle_alpha   90.00
_cell.angle_beta   90.00
_cell.angle_gamma   90.00
#
_symmetry.space_group_name_H-M   'P 1'
#
loop_
_entity.id
_entity.type
_entity.pdbx_description
1 polymer ?
#
loop_
_entity_poly.entity_id
_entity_poly.type
_entity_poly.pdbx_seq_one_letter_code
_entity_poly.pdbx_strand_id
1 'polypeptide(L)'
;MVTLFALVAGFALVEWAGWDRATGPEPGEGEGREVSGTPAIDAEAIDREMRLARLDLDGHRPELAAARLRELLERLGAGDRSPEVRMLLDRAETFALPFVRFREIVTERASAGTPLTVTWEGSASELSGWTESGLVFHSPGGASPADDRAVRWGEVSGRAMLGLLLAAQVERTCPLETAAFALASGEVDPGKEILALYLRENPGRGAEVNELYERFASRAPPPGGWVLVGDRLGSGEELAAREAERARESAEALEKERRDLEALRAALAAKDVMAAAREAARQELDARLAGVGAYLLTQDYNRAILALERHMALLEVLRLDDLAARVRDALFEARGEAALFDRLLSAVNDGRLVRRPVWRTASGSFEVELSGATREGVLAAFPEGEVRIEWKRIDPSGYHEFCSALALTVGERYFLGGYCLDRGLEGLARREWVQVLRSGPTELRERVNRRLARHLGIDLPLGGFVVHESRIVTFEEKAHLDKGLVFFKGEWVTPAERDRTRAGLVQYRGRWMGKRERDALAALEAQESYRAREEGFAKERGRWVYRFQKEIGGELYLSVHGRFHEAREARELRSQWENAWKLRTEHYDLVTNCSEKFATEWADFMEEAWKAYASYFDVEAKRRFELYAFRTFEDYRKYCMETGNEAQLQAAGFADSAQRRGVGWSASAQDKILLETMIHEAAHLYHFDVLGSLDLPSWYYEGTAELFQGFRWDRAKGVLELDYLPASNLAHLKSRIFAGSPVQIEDLIRGDAHQAIAQGPSTAMDFYAGSWGLMYFLEHVEEPRIRPLAAELLRKLQSGGFPGARGGTAGRDPITKTFGPDLKGFQEMWEAFLKGLG
;
A
#
# COMPACT_ATOMS: atom_id res chain seq x y z
N MET A 1 13.33 10.72 -38.95
CA MET A 1 13.82 11.49 -37.77
C MET A 1 14.76 10.61 -36.96
N VAL A 2 15.94 10.30 -37.51
CA VAL A 2 16.96 9.41 -36.91
C VAL A 2 18.35 10.03 -37.15
N THR A 3 18.48 11.35 -37.03
CA THR A 3 19.77 12.04 -37.26
C THR A 3 19.83 13.35 -36.48
N LEU A 4 19.73 13.30 -35.14
CA LEU A 4 19.94 14.50 -34.32
C LEU A 4 20.29 14.23 -32.83
N PHE A 5 21.07 13.20 -32.51
CA PHE A 5 21.48 12.97 -31.10
C PHE A 5 22.88 12.34 -31.00
N ALA A 6 23.88 13.05 -31.53
CA ALA A 6 25.29 12.74 -31.31
C ALA A 6 26.09 14.03 -31.20
N LEU A 7 26.06 14.67 -30.01
CA LEU A 7 27.04 15.64 -29.53
C LEU A 7 26.56 16.18 -28.17
N VAL A 8 27.35 15.94 -27.12
CA VAL A 8 27.57 16.76 -25.91
C VAL A 8 27.90 15.84 -24.73
N ALA A 9 29.19 15.78 -24.37
CA ALA A 9 29.71 16.05 -23.02
C ALA A 9 31.03 15.29 -22.77
N GLY A 10 32.13 16.03 -22.74
CA GLY A 10 33.42 15.60 -22.19
C GLY A 10 33.89 16.58 -21.11
N PHE A 11 34.58 16.01 -20.11
CA PHE A 11 35.60 16.58 -19.20
C PHE A 11 35.27 17.72 -18.23
N ALA A 12 35.53 17.47 -16.93
CA ALA A 12 36.51 18.24 -16.13
C ALA A 12 36.86 17.49 -14.82
N LEU A 13 38.16 17.48 -14.49
CA LEU A 13 38.80 16.93 -13.29
C LEU A 13 39.76 18.04 -12.82
N VAL A 14 39.75 18.42 -11.54
CA VAL A 14 40.73 19.36 -10.95
C VAL A 14 41.09 18.91 -9.53
N GLU A 15 42.40 18.86 -9.27
CA GLU A 15 43.14 18.59 -8.03
C GLU A 15 43.15 19.77 -7.04
N TRP A 16 43.34 19.49 -5.74
CA TRP A 16 44.22 20.21 -4.77
C TRP A 16 44.02 19.62 -3.35
N ALA A 17 44.89 19.73 -2.34
CA ALA A 17 46.34 19.63 -2.12
C ALA A 17 46.59 19.72 -0.58
N GLY A 18 47.65 19.06 -0.07
CA GLY A 18 48.56 19.64 0.95
C GLY A 18 48.39 19.38 2.47
N TRP A 19 49.43 18.73 3.05
CA TRP A 19 50.18 19.02 4.32
C TRP A 19 49.46 18.86 5.70
N ASP A 20 50.09 18.52 6.85
CA ASP A 20 51.49 18.45 7.30
C ASP A 20 51.64 17.55 8.58
N ARG A 21 52.88 17.14 8.91
CA ARG A 21 53.28 16.41 10.14
C ARG A 21 54.00 17.33 11.14
N ALA A 22 53.80 17.15 12.45
CA ALA A 22 54.66 17.66 13.53
C ALA A 22 54.60 16.71 14.75
N THR A 23 55.68 15.95 15.04
CA THR A 23 56.66 16.11 16.15
C THR A 23 56.11 16.04 17.58
N GLY A 24 56.47 14.97 18.30
CA GLY A 24 56.23 14.81 19.75
C GLY A 24 57.42 15.29 20.61
N PRO A 25 57.27 15.34 21.94
CA PRO A 25 58.35 15.67 22.86
C PRO A 25 58.86 14.45 23.68
N GLU A 26 60.15 14.50 24.03
CA GLU A 26 60.88 13.58 24.91
C GLU A 26 60.51 13.74 26.40
N PRO A 27 60.69 12.71 27.24
CA PRO A 27 60.48 12.81 28.69
C PRO A 27 61.77 13.14 29.46
N GLY A 28 61.63 14.01 30.47
CA GLY A 28 62.69 14.43 31.37
C GLY A 28 62.96 13.47 32.54
N GLU A 29 64.23 13.42 32.94
CA GLU A 29 64.78 12.66 34.06
C GLU A 29 64.43 13.30 35.40
N GLY A 30 64.08 12.47 36.40
CA GLY A 30 63.79 12.89 37.78
C GLY A 30 64.60 12.08 38.79
N GLU A 31 65.33 12.78 39.64
CA GLU A 31 66.26 12.29 40.66
C GLU A 31 65.59 11.47 41.79
N GLY A 32 66.22 10.35 42.16
CA GLY A 32 65.81 9.47 43.26
C GLY A 32 66.46 9.84 44.60
N ARG A 33 65.69 9.67 45.68
CA ARG A 33 66.08 9.87 47.08
C ARG A 33 66.14 8.50 47.77
N GLU A 34 67.30 8.09 48.27
CA GLU A 34 67.50 6.83 48.98
C GLU A 34 66.82 6.83 50.37
N VAL A 35 66.08 5.76 50.67
CA VAL A 35 65.52 5.45 52.00
C VAL A 35 66.13 4.13 52.47
N SER A 36 66.53 4.12 53.74
CA SER A 36 67.29 3.10 54.44
C SER A 36 66.56 1.77 54.66
N GLY A 37 67.20 0.67 54.28
CA GLY A 37 67.52 -0.45 55.18
C GLY A 37 66.40 -1.40 55.63
N THR A 38 65.65 -2.00 54.70
CA THR A 38 64.89 -3.24 54.95
C THR A 38 65.83 -4.45 54.75
N PRO A 39 65.80 -5.49 55.61
CA PRO A 39 66.64 -6.67 55.43
C PRO A 39 66.33 -7.37 54.11
N ALA A 40 67.35 -7.57 53.28
CA ALA A 40 67.23 -8.22 51.98
C ALA A 40 66.67 -9.65 52.14
N ILE A 41 65.58 -9.94 51.43
CA ILE A 41 65.12 -11.31 51.23
C ILE A 41 66.21 -12.04 50.44
N ASP A 42 66.59 -13.25 50.84
CA ASP A 42 67.51 -14.05 50.03
C ASP A 42 66.86 -14.54 48.73
N ALA A 43 67.67 -14.80 47.71
CA ALA A 43 67.20 -15.23 46.39
C ALA A 43 66.45 -16.58 46.41
N GLU A 44 66.68 -17.44 47.40
CA GLU A 44 66.05 -18.75 47.51
C GLU A 44 64.59 -18.62 47.98
N ALA A 45 64.32 -17.68 48.88
CA ALA A 45 62.97 -17.32 49.28
C ALA A 45 62.17 -16.71 48.13
N ILE A 46 62.80 -15.86 47.29
CA ILE A 46 62.14 -15.30 46.09
C ILE A 46 61.79 -16.42 45.11
N ASP A 47 62.74 -17.30 44.79
CA ASP A 47 62.52 -18.43 43.87
C ASP A 47 61.47 -19.43 44.40
N ARG A 48 61.43 -19.65 45.72
CA ARG A 48 60.40 -20.46 46.36
C ARG A 48 59.01 -19.84 46.20
N GLU A 49 58.83 -18.56 46.54
CA GLU A 49 57.53 -17.90 46.41
C GLU A 49 57.10 -17.79 44.93
N MET A 50 58.03 -17.57 44.00
CA MET A 50 57.76 -17.58 42.55
C MET A 50 57.31 -18.96 42.05
N ARG A 51 57.93 -20.05 42.53
CA ARG A 51 57.49 -21.42 42.23
C ARG A 51 56.11 -21.72 42.80
N LEU A 52 55.83 -21.29 44.03
CA LEU A 52 54.51 -21.45 44.65
C LEU A 52 53.43 -20.65 43.91
N ALA A 53 53.71 -19.41 43.53
CA ALA A 53 52.77 -18.61 42.73
C ALA A 53 52.50 -19.20 41.35
N ARG A 54 53.52 -19.77 40.69
CA ARG A 54 53.34 -20.52 39.43
C ARG A 54 52.49 -21.78 39.64
N LEU A 55 52.73 -22.54 40.71
CA LEU A 55 51.89 -23.69 41.06
C LEU A 55 50.45 -23.30 41.38
N ASP A 56 50.23 -22.16 42.04
CA ASP A 56 48.90 -21.63 42.31
C ASP A 56 48.20 -21.17 41.02
N LEU A 57 48.92 -20.56 40.07
CA LEU A 57 48.41 -20.22 38.74
C LEU A 57 48.06 -21.46 37.92
N ASP A 58 48.96 -22.45 37.87
CA ASP A 58 48.76 -23.71 37.15
C ASP A 58 47.63 -24.54 37.80
N GLY A 59 47.44 -24.38 39.11
CA GLY A 59 46.33 -24.92 39.88
C GLY A 59 45.07 -24.06 39.87
N HIS A 60 44.96 -23.06 38.99
CA HIS A 60 43.84 -22.13 38.83
C HIS A 60 43.34 -21.48 40.14
N ARG A 61 44.28 -21.06 40.97
CA ARG A 61 44.07 -20.20 42.16
C ARG A 61 44.74 -18.84 41.95
N PRO A 62 44.33 -18.08 40.92
CA PRO A 62 44.94 -16.80 40.57
C PRO A 62 44.88 -15.76 41.70
N GLU A 63 43.85 -15.80 42.54
CA GLU A 63 43.73 -14.93 43.73
C GLU A 63 44.83 -15.21 44.77
N LEU A 64 45.18 -16.48 44.98
CA LEU A 64 46.21 -16.89 45.93
C LEU A 64 47.60 -16.57 45.37
N ALA A 65 47.80 -16.82 44.06
CA ALA A 65 49.01 -16.41 43.36
C ALA A 65 49.20 -14.89 43.43
N ALA A 66 48.16 -14.10 43.17
CA ALA A 66 48.22 -12.63 43.24
C ALA A 66 48.54 -12.15 44.66
N ALA A 67 47.89 -12.72 45.68
CA ALA A 67 48.16 -12.39 47.08
C ALA A 67 49.64 -12.66 47.45
N ARG A 68 50.16 -13.84 47.08
CA ARG A 68 51.57 -14.20 47.30
C ARG A 68 52.54 -13.27 46.58
N LEU A 69 52.25 -12.93 45.33
CA LEU A 69 53.12 -12.08 44.51
C LEU A 69 53.10 -10.62 44.98
N ARG A 70 51.96 -10.12 45.50
CA ARG A 70 51.89 -8.81 46.16
C ARG A 70 52.72 -8.80 47.44
N GLU A 71 52.58 -9.81 48.29
CA GLU A 71 53.38 -9.94 49.51
C GLU A 71 54.89 -10.02 49.18
N LEU A 72 55.25 -10.76 48.13
CA LEU A 72 56.61 -10.84 47.64
C LEU A 72 57.12 -9.47 47.15
N LEU A 73 56.34 -8.75 46.36
CA LEU A 73 56.69 -7.40 45.88
C LEU A 73 56.82 -6.39 47.04
N GLU A 74 55.94 -6.45 48.03
CA GLU A 74 55.99 -5.58 49.20
C GLU A 74 57.27 -5.83 50.00
N ARG A 75 57.64 -7.10 50.20
CA ARG A 75 58.87 -7.48 50.89
C ARG A 75 60.14 -7.12 50.11
N LEU A 76 60.10 -7.12 48.77
CA LEU A 76 61.20 -6.71 47.89
C LEU A 76 61.44 -5.19 47.92
N GLY A 77 60.43 -4.40 48.33
CA GLY A 77 60.51 -2.95 48.43
C GLY A 77 60.38 -2.24 47.07
N ALA A 78 60.08 -0.94 47.09
CA ALA A 78 59.75 -0.15 45.90
C ALA A 78 60.89 -0.04 44.85
N GLY A 79 62.12 -0.36 45.25
CA GLY A 79 63.33 -0.27 44.42
C GLY A 79 63.63 -1.51 43.59
N ASP A 80 63.22 -2.70 44.05
CA ASP A 80 63.56 -3.96 43.35
C ASP A 80 62.37 -4.47 42.55
N ARG A 81 62.25 -3.93 41.33
CA ARG A 81 61.21 -4.29 40.37
C ARG A 81 61.66 -5.47 39.54
N SER A 82 61.69 -6.68 40.11
CA SER A 82 61.86 -7.88 39.29
C SER A 82 60.75 -7.91 38.23
N PRO A 83 61.07 -7.73 36.93
CA PRO A 83 60.05 -7.65 35.88
C PRO A 83 59.23 -8.93 35.79
N GLU A 84 59.83 -10.05 36.19
CA GLU A 84 59.21 -11.36 36.22
C GLU A 84 58.12 -11.48 37.29
N VAL A 85 58.35 -10.94 38.50
CA VAL A 85 57.36 -10.96 39.59
C VAL A 85 56.14 -10.10 39.21
N ARG A 86 56.37 -8.92 38.62
CA ARG A 86 55.29 -8.06 38.12
C ARG A 86 54.50 -8.70 36.99
N MET A 87 55.18 -9.32 36.02
CA MET A 87 54.53 -10.04 34.94
C MET A 87 53.64 -11.18 35.46
N LEU A 88 54.12 -11.96 36.44
CA LEU A 88 53.31 -13.00 37.07
C LEU A 88 52.16 -12.42 37.90
N LEU A 89 52.35 -11.28 38.58
CA LEU A 89 51.29 -10.63 39.35
C LEU A 89 50.19 -10.13 38.41
N ASP A 90 50.55 -9.41 37.35
CA ASP A 90 49.60 -8.92 36.36
C ASP A 90 48.81 -10.07 35.74
N ARG A 91 49.48 -11.20 35.45
CA ARG A 91 48.82 -12.42 34.97
C ARG A 91 47.86 -13.00 36.02
N ALA A 92 48.26 -13.05 37.28
CA ALA A 92 47.42 -13.55 38.37
C ALA A 92 46.21 -12.65 38.64
N GLU A 93 46.38 -11.33 38.65
CA GLU A 93 45.29 -10.37 38.85
C GLU A 93 44.31 -10.38 37.68
N THR A 94 44.82 -10.46 36.44
CA THR A 94 43.97 -10.56 35.24
C THR A 94 43.15 -11.85 35.26
N PHE A 95 43.73 -12.96 35.73
CA PHE A 95 43.02 -14.24 35.82
C PHE A 95 42.09 -14.33 37.04
N ALA A 96 42.30 -13.54 38.09
CA ALA A 96 41.48 -13.61 39.29
C ALA A 96 40.03 -13.16 39.04
N LEU A 97 39.82 -12.12 38.25
CA LEU A 97 38.48 -11.53 38.08
C LEU A 97 37.49 -12.44 37.32
N PRO A 98 37.84 -13.07 36.18
CA PRO A 98 36.98 -14.05 35.51
C PRO A 98 36.63 -15.23 36.41
N PHE A 99 37.58 -15.68 37.24
CA PHE A 99 37.39 -16.81 38.14
C PHE A 99 36.46 -16.50 39.31
N VAL A 100 36.57 -15.31 39.89
CA VAL A 100 35.64 -14.85 40.92
C VAL A 100 34.23 -14.78 40.34
N ARG A 101 34.05 -14.16 39.16
CA ARG A 101 32.73 -14.09 38.50
C ARG A 101 32.17 -15.45 38.11
N PHE A 102 33.01 -16.34 37.60
CA PHE A 102 32.63 -17.71 37.32
C PHE A 102 32.11 -18.42 38.57
N ARG A 103 32.82 -18.32 39.70
CA ARG A 103 32.38 -18.91 40.97
C ARG A 103 31.05 -18.32 41.44
N GLU A 104 30.85 -17.01 41.32
CA GLU A 104 29.58 -16.36 41.65
C GLU A 104 28.43 -16.90 40.80
N ILE A 105 28.58 -16.95 39.48
CA ILE A 105 27.54 -17.41 38.54
C ILE A 105 27.22 -18.90 38.76
N VAL A 106 28.23 -19.75 38.95
CA VAL A 106 28.01 -21.18 39.24
C VAL A 106 27.30 -21.36 40.57
N THR A 107 27.66 -20.59 41.60
CA THR A 107 27.00 -20.64 42.92
C THR A 107 25.54 -20.19 42.84
N GLU A 108 25.25 -19.12 42.09
CA GLU A 108 23.90 -18.62 41.86
C GLU A 108 23.03 -19.67 41.12
N ARG A 109 23.55 -20.23 40.03
CA ARG A 109 22.83 -21.23 39.22
C ARG A 109 22.61 -22.56 39.96
N ALA A 110 23.62 -23.03 40.70
CA ALA A 110 23.48 -24.21 41.56
C ALA A 110 22.41 -24.00 42.64
N SER A 111 22.38 -22.80 43.26
CA SER A 111 21.34 -22.45 44.24
C SER A 111 19.94 -22.35 43.62
N ALA A 112 19.85 -22.01 42.33
CA ALA A 112 18.61 -21.96 41.56
C ALA A 112 18.19 -23.32 40.96
N GLY A 113 18.95 -24.40 41.18
CA GLY A 113 18.64 -25.73 40.65
C GLY A 113 18.76 -25.86 39.12
N THR A 114 19.56 -25.00 38.49
CA THR A 114 19.80 -25.02 37.04
C THR A 114 21.28 -25.33 36.76
N PRO A 115 21.65 -26.62 36.60
CA PRO A 115 23.05 -27.00 36.43
C PRO A 115 23.63 -26.42 35.12
N LEU A 116 24.94 -26.16 35.13
CA LEU A 116 25.64 -25.65 33.95
C LEU A 116 26.09 -26.84 33.08
N THR A 117 25.47 -27.03 31.93
CA THR A 117 25.93 -28.05 30.98
C THR A 117 27.20 -27.58 30.28
N VAL A 118 28.25 -28.39 30.34
CA VAL A 118 29.54 -28.09 29.73
C VAL A 118 30.13 -29.31 29.04
N THR A 119 30.83 -29.07 27.94
CA THR A 119 31.50 -30.14 27.20
C THR A 119 32.89 -30.36 27.79
N TRP A 120 33.09 -31.49 28.48
CA TRP A 120 34.35 -31.89 29.07
C TRP A 120 34.87 -33.17 28.38
N GLU A 121 36.11 -33.16 27.91
CA GLU A 121 36.73 -34.32 27.20
C GLU A 121 35.88 -34.87 26.03
N GLY A 122 35.09 -34.01 25.38
CA GLY A 122 34.22 -34.40 24.26
C GLY A 122 32.85 -34.98 24.66
N SER A 123 32.49 -34.94 25.94
CA SER A 123 31.19 -35.36 26.46
C SER A 123 30.48 -34.22 27.20
N ALA A 124 29.16 -34.10 27.04
CA ALA A 124 28.36 -33.14 27.81
C ALA A 124 28.25 -33.66 29.25
N SER A 125 28.72 -32.87 30.21
CA SER A 125 28.65 -33.13 31.64
C SER A 125 27.92 -31.96 32.31
N GLU A 126 27.14 -32.24 33.36
CA GLU A 126 26.47 -31.21 34.15
C GLU A 126 27.35 -30.81 35.33
N LEU A 127 27.79 -29.56 35.36
CA LEU A 127 28.50 -28.99 36.50
C LEU A 127 27.49 -28.71 37.61
N SER A 128 27.62 -29.45 38.70
CA SER A 128 26.72 -29.44 39.87
C SER A 128 27.15 -28.43 40.95
N GLY A 129 28.45 -28.11 40.98
CA GLY A 129 29.03 -27.20 41.97
C GLY A 129 30.54 -27.12 41.87
N TRP A 130 31.16 -26.46 42.86
CA TRP A 130 32.60 -26.31 42.97
C TRP A 130 33.05 -26.40 44.43
N THR A 131 34.33 -26.67 44.64
CA THR A 131 35.00 -26.75 45.95
C THR A 131 36.32 -25.99 45.89
N GLU A 132 36.93 -25.72 47.05
CA GLU A 132 38.30 -25.17 47.11
C GLU A 132 39.32 -26.02 46.34
N SER A 133 39.07 -27.32 46.21
CA SER A 133 39.96 -28.27 45.55
C SER A 133 39.67 -28.52 44.06
N GLY A 134 38.50 -28.13 43.54
CA GLY A 134 38.11 -28.45 42.16
C GLY A 134 36.62 -28.29 41.82
N LEU A 135 36.24 -28.76 40.63
CA LEU A 135 34.89 -28.76 40.09
C LEU A 135 34.18 -30.09 40.38
N VAL A 136 32.86 -30.08 40.56
CA VAL A 136 32.06 -31.30 40.79
C VAL A 136 31.05 -31.48 39.67
N PHE A 137 31.20 -32.58 38.92
CA PHE A 137 30.32 -32.93 37.80
C PHE A 137 29.40 -34.08 38.16
N HIS A 138 28.13 -33.99 37.76
CA HIS A 138 27.21 -35.12 37.85
C HIS A 138 27.57 -36.23 36.87
N SER A 139 27.61 -37.48 37.34
CA SER A 139 27.75 -38.63 36.45
C SER A 139 26.49 -38.78 35.58
N PRO A 140 26.63 -38.89 34.25
CA PRO A 140 25.49 -39.17 33.38
C PRO A 140 24.83 -40.51 33.78
N GLY A 141 23.65 -40.45 34.41
CA GLY A 141 22.90 -41.62 34.86
C GLY A 141 23.11 -42.06 36.33
N GLY A 142 23.89 -41.32 37.12
CA GLY A 142 24.02 -41.56 38.56
C GLY A 142 22.76 -41.14 39.31
N ALA A 143 22.22 -42.00 40.18
CA ALA A 143 21.02 -41.71 40.98
C ALA A 143 21.35 -41.01 42.31
N SER A 144 22.63 -40.80 42.62
CA SER A 144 23.11 -40.31 43.91
C SER A 144 24.28 -39.34 43.75
N PRO A 145 24.36 -38.26 44.55
CA PRO A 145 25.54 -37.38 44.65
C PRO A 145 26.86 -38.11 44.98
N ALA A 146 26.78 -39.37 45.45
CA ALA A 146 27.95 -40.21 45.69
C ALA A 146 28.68 -40.62 44.39
N ASP A 147 28.02 -40.49 43.23
CA ASP A 147 28.58 -40.82 41.91
C ASP A 147 29.18 -39.60 41.19
N ASP A 148 29.21 -38.43 41.85
CA ASP A 148 29.75 -37.21 41.28
C ASP A 148 31.29 -37.27 41.14
N ARG A 149 31.79 -36.83 40.00
CA ARG A 149 33.22 -36.79 39.71
C ARG A 149 33.78 -35.43 40.12
N ALA A 150 34.63 -35.42 41.13
CA ALA A 150 35.44 -34.25 41.48
C ALA A 150 36.67 -34.17 40.57
N VAL A 151 36.81 -33.09 39.81
CA VAL A 151 37.98 -32.77 38.97
C VAL A 151 38.79 -31.70 39.66
N ARG A 152 40.06 -31.96 39.96
CA ARG A 152 40.89 -30.97 40.67
C ARG A 152 41.18 -29.78 39.76
N TRP A 153 41.31 -28.58 40.32
CA TRP A 153 41.60 -27.39 39.51
C TRP A 153 42.85 -27.57 38.62
N GLY A 154 43.94 -28.13 39.15
CA GLY A 154 45.15 -28.41 38.37
C GLY A 154 44.99 -29.47 37.25
N GLU A 155 43.86 -30.18 37.18
CA GLU A 155 43.51 -31.10 36.09
C GLU A 155 42.70 -30.39 34.99
N VAL A 156 42.27 -29.14 35.23
CA VAL A 156 41.52 -28.35 34.25
C VAL A 156 42.47 -27.69 33.27
N SER A 157 42.41 -28.09 31.99
CA SER A 157 43.15 -27.37 30.95
C SER A 157 42.60 -25.95 30.76
N GLY A 158 43.43 -25.01 30.30
CA GLY A 158 42.99 -23.64 29.99
C GLY A 158 41.83 -23.60 28.99
N ARG A 159 41.82 -24.50 27.99
CA ARG A 159 40.71 -24.67 27.05
C ARG A 159 39.42 -25.09 27.72
N ALA A 160 39.50 -26.06 28.64
CA ALA A 160 38.33 -26.54 29.36
C ALA A 160 37.77 -25.49 30.32
N MET A 161 38.65 -24.71 30.95
CA MET A 161 38.26 -23.53 31.74
C MET A 161 37.57 -22.48 30.87
N LEU A 162 38.10 -22.17 29.68
CA LEU A 162 37.47 -21.19 28.79
C LEU A 162 36.06 -21.64 28.38
N GLY A 163 35.86 -22.93 28.11
CA GLY A 163 34.53 -23.49 27.85
C GLY A 163 33.57 -23.31 29.03
N LEU A 164 34.05 -23.44 30.27
CA LEU A 164 33.29 -23.18 31.48
C LEU A 164 32.90 -21.69 31.61
N LEU A 165 33.83 -20.77 31.34
CA LEU A 165 33.57 -19.32 31.36
C LEU A 165 32.51 -18.92 30.34
N LEU A 166 32.61 -19.43 29.10
CA LEU A 166 31.66 -19.15 28.02
C LEU A 166 30.27 -19.74 28.30
N ALA A 167 30.19 -20.96 28.84
CA ALA A 167 28.91 -21.56 29.23
C ALA A 167 28.22 -20.75 30.34
N ALA A 168 29.01 -20.18 31.25
CA ALA A 168 28.54 -19.29 32.31
C ALA A 168 28.24 -17.85 31.81
N GLN A 169 28.49 -17.53 30.54
CA GLN A 169 28.33 -16.20 29.94
C GLN A 169 29.20 -15.10 30.59
N VAL A 170 30.36 -15.49 31.14
CA VAL A 170 31.27 -14.53 31.82
C VAL A 170 31.78 -13.48 30.83
N GLU A 171 31.87 -13.81 29.55
CA GLU A 171 32.28 -12.90 28.47
C GLU A 171 31.33 -11.71 28.30
N ARG A 172 30.09 -11.79 28.77
CA ARG A 172 29.15 -10.65 28.74
C ARG A 172 29.36 -9.66 29.87
N THR A 173 29.86 -10.13 31.01
CA THR A 173 30.06 -9.31 32.22
C THR A 173 31.50 -8.83 32.38
N CYS A 174 32.47 -9.65 31.93
CA CYS A 174 33.90 -9.39 31.99
C CYS A 174 34.58 -9.78 30.66
N PRO A 175 34.21 -9.14 29.54
CA PRO A 175 34.68 -9.51 28.21
C PRO A 175 36.21 -9.42 28.07
N LEU A 176 36.83 -8.34 28.58
CA LEU A 176 38.27 -8.13 28.44
C LEU A 176 39.06 -9.20 29.20
N GLU A 177 38.66 -9.49 30.42
CA GLU A 177 39.36 -10.45 31.27
C GLU A 177 39.15 -11.89 30.78
N THR A 178 37.96 -12.19 30.25
CA THR A 178 37.69 -13.50 29.60
C THR A 178 38.50 -13.65 28.31
N ALA A 179 38.62 -12.60 27.51
CA ALA A 179 39.49 -12.59 26.33
C ALA A 179 40.98 -12.73 26.70
N ALA A 180 41.43 -12.05 27.75
CA ALA A 180 42.80 -12.16 28.24
C ALA A 180 43.11 -13.59 28.70
N PHE A 181 42.18 -14.22 29.42
CA PHE A 181 42.29 -15.62 29.81
C PHE A 181 42.37 -16.55 28.58
N ALA A 182 41.51 -16.35 27.59
CA ALA A 182 41.54 -17.13 26.35
C ALA A 182 42.89 -17.01 25.62
N LEU A 183 43.35 -15.78 25.40
CA LEU A 183 44.61 -15.49 24.70
C LEU A 183 45.82 -16.07 25.45
N ALA A 184 45.87 -15.90 26.77
CA ALA A 184 46.97 -16.39 27.58
C ALA A 184 46.97 -17.92 27.74
N SER A 185 45.83 -18.57 27.49
CA SER A 185 45.69 -20.03 27.41
C SER A 185 46.01 -20.58 26.02
N GLY A 186 46.34 -19.73 25.05
CA GLY A 186 46.62 -20.10 23.66
C GLY A 186 45.37 -20.22 22.77
N GLU A 187 44.19 -19.93 23.28
CA GLU A 187 42.90 -20.00 22.56
C GLU A 187 42.64 -18.66 21.84
N VAL A 188 43.40 -18.43 20.76
CA VAL A 188 43.44 -17.12 20.06
C VAL A 188 42.11 -16.75 19.41
N ASP A 189 41.45 -17.71 18.74
CA ASP A 189 40.21 -17.42 18.00
C ASP A 189 39.03 -17.07 18.94
N PRO A 190 38.75 -17.85 20.00
CA PRO A 190 37.77 -17.43 21.01
C PRO A 190 38.11 -16.08 21.65
N GLY A 191 39.39 -15.82 21.92
CA GLY A 191 39.84 -14.52 22.43
C GLY A 191 39.49 -13.36 21.50
N LYS A 192 39.67 -13.53 20.18
CA LYS A 192 39.28 -12.53 19.18
C LYS A 192 37.78 -12.34 19.08
N GLU A 193 36.98 -13.41 19.17
CA GLU A 193 35.51 -13.33 19.15
C GLU A 193 34.97 -12.53 20.34
N ILE A 194 35.51 -12.77 21.54
CA ILE A 194 35.14 -12.01 22.74
C ILE A 194 35.57 -10.55 22.63
N LEU A 195 36.75 -10.26 22.08
CA LEU A 195 37.19 -8.89 21.83
C LEU A 195 36.34 -8.18 20.76
N ALA A 196 35.84 -8.91 19.75
CA ALA A 196 34.91 -8.39 18.77
C ALA A 196 33.56 -8.03 19.40
N LEU A 197 33.04 -8.88 20.31
CA LEU A 197 31.85 -8.59 21.11
C LEU A 197 32.05 -7.30 21.91
N TYR A 198 33.17 -7.18 22.63
CA TYR A 198 33.49 -6.00 23.42
C TYR A 198 33.51 -4.71 22.59
N LEU A 199 34.20 -4.73 21.45
CA LEU A 199 34.31 -3.56 20.57
C LEU A 199 32.99 -3.15 19.93
N ARG A 200 32.09 -4.11 19.70
CA ARG A 200 30.73 -3.84 19.19
C ARG A 200 29.91 -3.05 20.20
N GLU A 201 30.01 -3.42 21.48
CA GLU A 201 29.30 -2.75 22.57
C GLU A 201 29.99 -1.44 22.99
N ASN A 202 31.30 -1.31 22.71
CA ASN A 202 32.13 -0.19 23.14
C ASN A 202 32.94 0.40 21.96
N PRO A 203 32.27 0.97 20.94
CA PRO A 203 32.96 1.57 19.79
C PRO A 203 33.87 2.71 20.27
N GLY A 204 35.15 2.64 19.91
CA GLY A 204 36.18 3.60 20.33
C GLY A 204 37.20 3.08 21.33
N ARG A 205 36.96 1.93 21.98
CA ARG A 205 37.92 1.30 22.91
C ARG A 205 38.93 0.37 22.22
N GLY A 206 39.28 0.65 20.97
CA GLY A 206 40.22 -0.15 20.15
C GLY A 206 41.63 -0.22 20.75
N ALA A 207 42.08 0.85 21.42
CA ALA A 207 43.39 0.88 22.08
C ALA A 207 43.52 -0.19 23.17
N GLU A 208 42.47 -0.41 23.96
CA GLU A 208 42.46 -1.43 25.02
C GLU A 208 42.48 -2.84 24.45
N VAL A 209 41.76 -3.08 23.35
CA VAL A 209 41.81 -4.37 22.65
C VAL A 209 43.19 -4.64 22.07
N ASN A 210 43.85 -3.62 21.52
CA ASN A 210 45.22 -3.75 21.01
C ASN A 210 46.21 -4.08 22.12
N GLU A 211 46.16 -3.33 23.23
CA GLU A 211 47.04 -3.55 24.39
C GLU A 211 46.86 -4.95 24.98
N LEU A 212 45.61 -5.38 25.16
CA LEU A 212 45.28 -6.69 25.72
C LEU A 212 45.72 -7.83 24.77
N TYR A 213 45.45 -7.68 23.47
CA TYR A 213 45.89 -8.65 22.47
C TYR A 213 47.41 -8.76 22.40
N GLU A 214 48.12 -7.63 22.36
CA GLU A 214 49.59 -7.61 22.34
C GLU A 214 50.18 -8.30 23.57
N ARG A 215 49.65 -7.95 24.75
CA ARG A 215 50.09 -8.46 26.04
C ARG A 215 49.94 -9.97 26.18
N PHE A 216 48.78 -10.52 25.77
CA PHE A 216 48.47 -11.94 26.04
C PHE A 216 48.65 -12.88 24.85
N ALA A 217 48.52 -12.39 23.61
CA ALA A 217 48.76 -13.21 22.42
C ALA A 217 50.24 -13.29 22.03
N SER A 218 51.11 -12.48 22.67
CA SER A 218 52.52 -12.32 22.31
C SER A 218 52.73 -11.99 20.82
N ARG A 219 51.80 -11.20 20.25
CA ARG A 219 51.78 -10.80 18.84
C ARG A 219 51.39 -9.33 18.76
N ALA A 220 52.18 -8.54 18.02
CA ALA A 220 51.81 -7.16 17.75
C ALA A 220 50.44 -7.09 17.04
N PRO A 221 49.60 -6.10 17.37
CA PRO A 221 48.37 -5.84 16.62
C PRO A 221 48.72 -5.46 15.17
N PRO A 222 47.80 -5.65 14.20
CA PRO A 222 48.03 -5.22 12.83
C PRO A 222 48.25 -3.69 12.76
N PRO A 223 48.92 -3.17 11.70
CA PRO A 223 49.04 -1.73 11.49
C PRO A 223 47.65 -1.06 11.50
N GLY A 224 47.48 -0.03 12.34
CA GLY A 224 46.19 0.64 12.55
C GLY A 224 45.31 0.01 13.65
N GLY A 225 45.75 -1.09 14.26
CA GLY A 225 45.03 -1.78 15.32
C GLY A 225 43.92 -2.71 14.81
N TRP A 226 43.34 -3.46 15.75
CA TRP A 226 42.15 -4.27 15.50
C TRP A 226 40.89 -3.38 15.40
N VAL A 227 40.07 -3.66 14.40
CA VAL A 227 38.77 -3.02 14.16
C VAL A 227 37.70 -4.08 13.96
N LEU A 228 36.43 -3.68 14.01
CA LEU A 228 35.32 -4.58 13.74
C LEU A 228 35.07 -4.66 12.22
N VAL A 229 35.21 -5.86 11.64
CA VAL A 229 34.93 -6.13 10.21
C VAL A 229 33.72 -7.05 10.12
N GLY A 230 32.53 -6.46 10.03
CA GLY A 230 31.28 -7.20 10.20
C GLY A 230 31.05 -7.54 11.68
N ASP A 231 30.99 -8.83 12.01
CA ASP A 231 30.79 -9.32 13.39
C ASP A 231 32.08 -9.80 14.07
N ARG A 232 33.22 -9.74 13.37
CA ARG A 232 34.51 -10.30 13.82
C ARG A 232 35.59 -9.22 13.96
N LEU A 233 36.61 -9.53 14.74
CA LEU A 233 37.81 -8.71 14.86
C LEU A 233 38.68 -8.89 13.61
N GLY A 234 38.99 -7.80 12.92
CA GLY A 234 39.82 -7.78 11.71
C GLY A 234 40.78 -6.60 11.70
N SER A 235 41.66 -6.56 10.70
CA SER A 235 42.57 -5.43 10.50
C SER A 235 41.89 -4.25 9.81
N GLY A 236 42.48 -3.06 9.91
CA GLY A 236 42.03 -1.91 9.11
C GLY A 236 42.07 -2.16 7.60
N GLU A 237 43.01 -2.97 7.12
CA GLU A 237 43.08 -3.38 5.71
C GLU A 237 41.91 -4.28 5.31
N GLU A 238 41.51 -5.22 6.18
CA GLU A 238 40.33 -6.06 5.95
C GLU A 238 39.03 -5.25 5.93
N LEU A 239 38.91 -4.23 6.80
CA LEU A 239 37.77 -3.31 6.79
C LEU A 239 37.72 -2.54 5.46
N ALA A 240 38.83 -1.93 5.06
CA ALA A 240 38.93 -1.17 3.82
C ALA A 240 38.63 -2.04 2.58
N ALA A 241 39.11 -3.30 2.56
CA ALA A 241 38.82 -4.24 1.49
C ALA A 241 37.31 -4.57 1.42
N ARG A 242 36.66 -4.80 2.57
CA ARG A 242 35.23 -5.10 2.63
C ARG A 242 34.36 -3.89 2.28
N GLU A 243 34.76 -2.69 2.68
CA GLU A 243 34.11 -1.44 2.29
C GLU A 243 34.24 -1.19 0.78
N ALA A 244 35.41 -1.45 0.20
CA ALA A 244 35.62 -1.37 -1.25
C ALA A 244 34.78 -2.39 -2.02
N GLU A 245 34.62 -3.61 -1.49
CA GLU A 245 33.74 -4.63 -2.07
C GLU A 245 32.27 -4.21 -2.01
N ARG A 246 31.79 -3.75 -0.85
CA ARG A 246 30.42 -3.21 -0.70
C ARG A 246 30.16 -2.02 -1.63
N ALA A 247 31.16 -1.15 -1.82
CA ALA A 247 31.05 -0.03 -2.74
C ALA A 247 30.91 -0.50 -4.20
N ARG A 248 31.62 -1.57 -4.60
CA ARG A 248 31.44 -2.20 -5.93
C ARG A 248 30.07 -2.84 -6.08
N GLU A 249 29.63 -3.63 -5.11
CA GLU A 249 28.30 -4.26 -5.10
C GLU A 249 27.19 -3.21 -5.18
N SER A 250 27.32 -2.11 -4.43
CA SER A 250 26.38 -0.98 -4.47
C SER A 250 26.40 -0.26 -5.82
N ALA A 251 27.58 -0.08 -6.44
CA ALA A 251 27.68 0.54 -7.75
C ALA A 251 27.07 -0.35 -8.85
N GLU A 252 27.29 -1.67 -8.79
CA GLU A 252 26.67 -2.64 -9.71
C GLU A 252 25.14 -2.69 -9.55
N ALA A 253 24.63 -2.63 -8.32
CA ALA A 253 23.21 -2.56 -8.03
C ALA A 253 22.57 -1.28 -8.60
N LEU A 254 23.19 -0.12 -8.38
CA LEU A 254 22.74 1.16 -8.94
C LEU A 254 22.77 1.18 -10.47
N GLU A 255 23.79 0.58 -11.09
CA GLU A 255 23.88 0.47 -12.55
C GLU A 255 22.81 -0.49 -13.13
N LYS A 256 22.47 -1.55 -12.39
CA LYS A 256 21.36 -2.44 -12.75
C LYS A 256 20.02 -1.70 -12.65
N GLU A 257 19.78 -0.98 -11.56
CA GLU A 257 18.57 -0.19 -11.36
C GLU A 257 18.41 0.89 -12.44
N ARG A 258 19.50 1.57 -12.81
CA ARG A 258 19.50 2.54 -13.91
C ARG A 258 19.08 1.90 -15.24
N ARG A 259 19.63 0.73 -15.58
CA ARG A 259 19.25 -0.03 -16.79
C ARG A 259 17.78 -0.46 -16.76
N ASP A 260 17.30 -0.92 -15.62
CA ASP A 260 15.90 -1.32 -15.44
C ASP A 260 14.94 -0.11 -15.60
N LEU A 261 15.31 1.05 -15.05
CA LEU A 261 14.57 2.32 -15.22
C LEU A 261 14.58 2.83 -16.66
N GLU A 262 15.71 2.72 -17.38
CA GLU A 262 15.79 3.09 -18.80
C GLU A 262 14.93 2.18 -19.67
N ALA A 263 14.94 0.86 -19.40
CA ALA A 263 14.06 -0.09 -20.08
C ALA A 263 12.57 0.22 -19.83
N LEU A 264 12.21 0.57 -18.59
CA LEU A 264 10.85 0.97 -18.23
C LEU A 264 10.43 2.27 -18.96
N ARG A 265 11.32 3.28 -19.01
CA ARG A 265 11.08 4.53 -19.76
C ARG A 265 10.87 4.27 -21.25
N ALA A 266 11.67 3.38 -21.85
CA ALA A 266 11.51 3.00 -23.26
C ALA A 266 10.17 2.28 -23.51
N ALA A 267 9.75 1.39 -22.60
CA ALA A 267 8.47 0.70 -22.69
C ALA A 267 7.27 1.67 -22.56
N LEU A 268 7.36 2.65 -21.66
CA LEU A 268 6.35 3.71 -21.51
C LEU A 268 6.26 4.58 -22.76
N ALA A 269 7.39 5.02 -23.33
CA ALA A 269 7.40 5.79 -24.56
C ALA A 269 6.77 5.02 -25.74
N ALA A 270 7.03 3.70 -25.85
CA ALA A 270 6.39 2.86 -26.86
C ALA A 270 4.86 2.75 -26.66
N LYS A 271 4.40 2.68 -25.39
CA LYS A 271 2.98 2.66 -25.05
C LYS A 271 2.28 3.96 -25.46
N ASP A 272 2.91 5.12 -25.24
CA ASP A 272 2.36 6.43 -25.61
C ASP A 272 2.24 6.59 -27.14
N VAL A 273 3.24 6.14 -27.88
CA VAL A 273 3.20 6.11 -29.35
C VAL A 273 2.05 5.22 -29.86
N MET A 274 1.87 4.04 -29.26
CA MET A 274 0.75 3.16 -29.60
C MET A 274 -0.61 3.75 -29.24
N ALA A 275 -0.72 4.44 -28.10
CA ALA A 275 -1.94 5.13 -27.71
C ALA A 275 -2.30 6.25 -28.69
N ALA A 276 -1.33 7.09 -29.08
CA ALA A 276 -1.51 8.14 -30.08
C ALA A 276 -1.91 7.57 -31.46
N ALA A 277 -1.28 6.48 -31.89
CA ALA A 277 -1.63 5.80 -33.14
C ALA A 277 -3.07 5.24 -33.13
N ARG A 278 -3.50 4.67 -31.99
CA ARG A 278 -4.88 4.19 -31.81
C ARG A 278 -5.89 5.32 -31.86
N GLU A 279 -5.60 6.45 -31.21
CA GLU A 279 -6.47 7.62 -31.21
C GLU A 279 -6.58 8.25 -32.61
N ALA A 280 -5.46 8.36 -33.34
CA ALA A 280 -5.49 8.82 -34.73
C ALA A 280 -6.31 7.88 -35.64
N ALA A 281 -6.18 6.56 -35.46
CA ALA A 281 -7.00 5.58 -36.18
C ALA A 281 -8.48 5.70 -35.84
N ARG A 282 -8.81 6.02 -34.58
CA ARG A 282 -10.18 6.25 -34.11
C ARG A 282 -10.81 7.46 -34.80
N GLN A 283 -10.11 8.59 -34.80
CA GLN A 283 -10.58 9.83 -35.44
C GLN A 283 -10.82 9.67 -36.94
N GLU A 284 -9.87 9.02 -37.64
CA GLU A 284 -10.02 8.72 -39.07
C GLU A 284 -11.19 7.78 -39.34
N LEU A 285 -11.40 6.76 -38.50
CA LEU A 285 -12.53 5.86 -38.65
C LEU A 285 -13.86 6.56 -38.40
N ASP A 286 -13.97 7.39 -37.37
CA ASP A 286 -15.20 8.16 -37.08
C ASP A 286 -15.56 9.08 -38.26
N ALA A 287 -14.56 9.74 -38.87
CA ALA A 287 -14.76 10.54 -40.07
C ALA A 287 -15.28 9.69 -41.26
N ARG A 288 -14.73 8.48 -41.44
CA ARG A 288 -15.18 7.56 -42.50
C ARG A 288 -16.58 7.00 -42.25
N LEU A 289 -16.91 6.66 -41.01
CA LEU A 289 -18.24 6.20 -40.62
C LEU A 289 -19.31 7.27 -40.82
N ALA A 290 -18.99 8.55 -40.61
CA ALA A 290 -19.88 9.65 -40.98
C ALA A 290 -20.20 9.65 -42.49
N GLY A 291 -19.22 9.31 -43.34
CA GLY A 291 -19.42 9.14 -44.78
C GLY A 291 -20.33 7.96 -45.15
N VAL A 292 -20.31 6.87 -44.38
CA VAL A 292 -21.22 5.73 -44.58
C VAL A 292 -22.69 6.14 -44.35
N GLY A 293 -22.93 7.01 -43.35
CA GLY A 293 -24.26 7.55 -43.09
C GLY A 293 -24.90 8.21 -44.31
N ALA A 294 -24.10 8.89 -45.14
CA ALA A 294 -24.59 9.49 -46.39
C ALA A 294 -25.14 8.45 -47.38
N TYR A 295 -24.49 7.28 -47.51
CA TYR A 295 -24.98 6.22 -48.39
C TYR A 295 -26.29 5.60 -47.88
N LEU A 296 -26.43 5.42 -46.56
CA LEU A 296 -27.67 4.95 -45.95
C LEU A 296 -28.81 5.95 -46.13
N LEU A 297 -28.53 7.25 -46.04
CA LEU A 297 -29.51 8.31 -46.28
C LEU A 297 -30.04 8.29 -47.72
N THR A 298 -29.18 8.01 -48.71
CA THR A 298 -29.55 7.90 -50.13
C THR A 298 -29.99 6.50 -50.57
N GLN A 299 -30.20 5.57 -49.64
CA GLN A 299 -30.59 4.17 -49.91
C GLN A 299 -29.60 3.39 -50.80
N ASP A 300 -28.33 3.79 -50.85
CA ASP A 300 -27.25 3.05 -51.55
C ASP A 300 -26.62 2.03 -50.58
N TYR A 301 -27.43 1.07 -50.15
CA TYR A 301 -27.04 0.13 -49.10
C TYR A 301 -25.85 -0.75 -49.49
N ASN A 302 -25.70 -1.10 -50.77
CA ASN A 302 -24.58 -1.93 -51.23
C ASN A 302 -23.24 -1.21 -51.03
N ARG A 303 -23.20 0.10 -51.33
CA ARG A 303 -22.00 0.90 -51.13
C ARG A 303 -21.70 1.11 -49.65
N ALA A 304 -22.74 1.30 -48.83
CA ALA A 304 -22.60 1.38 -47.37
C ALA A 304 -22.02 0.08 -46.78
N ILE A 305 -22.57 -1.08 -47.16
CA ILE A 305 -22.10 -2.40 -46.70
C ILE A 305 -20.65 -2.63 -47.10
N LEU A 306 -20.29 -2.39 -48.37
CA LEU A 306 -18.92 -2.57 -48.85
C LEU A 306 -17.92 -1.66 -48.11
N ALA A 307 -18.31 -0.42 -47.80
CA ALA A 307 -17.48 0.50 -47.02
C ALA A 307 -17.27 -0.01 -45.58
N LEU A 308 -18.34 -0.48 -44.93
CA LEU A 308 -18.28 -1.04 -43.57
C LEU A 308 -17.46 -2.34 -43.50
N GLU A 309 -17.58 -3.23 -44.48
CA GLU A 309 -16.78 -4.46 -44.55
C GLU A 309 -15.28 -4.16 -44.68
N ARG A 310 -14.91 -3.16 -45.50
CA ARG A 310 -13.53 -2.69 -45.59
C ARG A 310 -13.01 -2.12 -44.27
N HIS A 311 -13.86 -1.40 -43.53
CA HIS A 311 -13.49 -0.90 -42.21
C HIS A 311 -13.34 -2.01 -41.17
N MET A 312 -14.20 -3.03 -41.20
CA MET A 312 -14.08 -4.19 -40.31
C MET A 312 -12.72 -4.87 -40.44
N ALA A 313 -12.31 -5.18 -41.67
CA ALA A 313 -11.04 -5.85 -41.95
C ALA A 313 -9.84 -5.03 -41.43
N LEU A 314 -9.91 -3.70 -41.50
CA LEU A 314 -8.86 -2.83 -40.94
C LEU A 314 -8.84 -2.89 -39.41
N LEU A 315 -9.99 -2.94 -38.74
CA LEU A 315 -10.09 -2.92 -37.28
C LEU A 315 -9.63 -4.22 -36.64
N GLU A 316 -9.87 -5.35 -37.28
CA GLU A 316 -9.34 -6.65 -36.85
C GLU A 316 -7.80 -6.66 -36.84
N VAL A 317 -7.18 -6.01 -37.82
CA VAL A 317 -5.71 -5.85 -37.87
C VAL A 317 -5.20 -4.94 -36.74
N LEU A 318 -5.94 -3.86 -36.43
CA LEU A 318 -5.55 -2.89 -35.40
C LEU A 318 -5.91 -3.30 -33.97
N ARG A 319 -6.71 -4.37 -33.79
CA ARG A 319 -7.23 -4.85 -32.49
C ARG A 319 -7.95 -3.74 -31.71
N LEU A 320 -8.83 -3.02 -32.40
CA LEU A 320 -9.68 -1.97 -31.83
C LEU A 320 -11.10 -2.52 -31.61
N ASP A 321 -11.27 -3.33 -30.56
CA ASP A 321 -12.47 -4.16 -30.36
C ASP A 321 -13.76 -3.35 -30.17
N ASP A 322 -13.68 -2.19 -29.51
CA ASP A 322 -14.81 -1.28 -29.30
C ASP A 322 -15.33 -0.71 -30.62
N LEU A 323 -14.41 -0.28 -31.49
CA LEU A 323 -14.74 0.21 -32.83
C LEU A 323 -15.24 -0.92 -33.73
N ALA A 324 -14.62 -2.10 -33.64
CA ALA A 324 -15.08 -3.28 -34.38
C ALA A 324 -16.53 -3.66 -33.97
N ALA A 325 -16.89 -3.54 -32.69
CA ALA A 325 -18.28 -3.72 -32.26
C ALA A 325 -19.22 -2.69 -32.91
N ARG A 326 -18.83 -1.39 -32.94
CA ARG A 326 -19.61 -0.33 -33.61
C ARG A 326 -19.82 -0.60 -35.11
N VAL A 327 -18.77 -1.01 -35.83
CA VAL A 327 -18.87 -1.32 -37.26
C VAL A 327 -19.72 -2.58 -37.49
N ARG A 328 -19.65 -3.60 -36.61
CA ARG A 328 -20.50 -4.80 -36.71
C ARG A 328 -21.97 -4.44 -36.56
N ASP A 329 -22.29 -3.56 -35.61
CA ASP A 329 -23.65 -3.07 -35.42
C ASP A 329 -24.15 -2.28 -36.64
N ALA A 330 -23.35 -1.35 -37.16
CA ALA A 330 -23.71 -0.59 -38.38
C ALA A 330 -23.91 -1.51 -39.60
N LEU A 331 -23.10 -2.56 -39.72
CA LEU A 331 -23.15 -3.52 -40.81
C LEU A 331 -24.36 -4.45 -40.71
N PHE A 332 -24.75 -4.83 -39.49
CA PHE A 332 -26.02 -5.50 -39.21
C PHE A 332 -27.22 -4.64 -39.64
N GLU A 333 -27.20 -3.35 -39.30
CA GLU A 333 -28.26 -2.40 -39.65
C GLU A 333 -28.36 -2.18 -41.16
N ALA A 334 -27.23 -1.89 -41.82
CA ALA A 334 -27.19 -1.68 -43.27
C ALA A 334 -27.68 -2.89 -44.05
N ARG A 335 -27.30 -4.12 -43.64
CA ARG A 335 -27.77 -5.37 -44.28
C ARG A 335 -29.26 -5.60 -44.06
N GLY A 336 -29.77 -5.31 -42.87
CA GLY A 336 -31.19 -5.44 -42.58
C GLY A 336 -32.07 -4.45 -43.34
N GLU A 337 -31.64 -3.18 -43.43
CA GLU A 337 -32.32 -2.17 -44.23
C GLU A 337 -32.27 -2.49 -45.73
N ALA A 338 -31.14 -3.00 -46.24
CA ALA A 338 -31.03 -3.48 -47.60
C ALA A 338 -32.03 -4.61 -47.92
N ALA A 339 -32.12 -5.60 -47.02
CA ALA A 339 -33.03 -6.73 -47.19
C ALA A 339 -34.50 -6.30 -47.15
N LEU A 340 -34.86 -5.38 -46.25
CA LEU A 340 -36.20 -4.79 -46.20
C LEU A 340 -36.52 -4.04 -47.50
N PHE A 341 -35.55 -3.27 -48.02
CA PHE A 341 -35.71 -2.54 -49.26
C PHE A 341 -35.88 -3.48 -50.46
N ASP A 342 -35.06 -4.52 -50.58
CA ASP A 342 -35.21 -5.54 -51.64
C ASP A 342 -36.57 -6.24 -51.57
N ARG A 343 -37.09 -6.51 -50.37
CA ARG A 343 -38.43 -7.08 -50.18
C ARG A 343 -39.52 -6.10 -50.65
N LEU A 344 -39.37 -4.80 -50.38
CA LEU A 344 -40.27 -3.78 -50.89
C LEU A 344 -40.25 -3.75 -52.43
N LEU A 345 -39.07 -3.78 -53.06
CA LEU A 345 -38.93 -3.79 -54.52
C LEU A 345 -39.66 -5.00 -55.14
N SER A 346 -39.46 -6.20 -54.59
CA SER A 346 -40.17 -7.40 -55.03
C SER A 346 -41.68 -7.25 -54.86
N ALA A 347 -42.14 -6.78 -53.70
CA ALA A 347 -43.57 -6.65 -53.44
C ALA A 347 -44.27 -5.65 -54.36
N VAL A 348 -43.60 -4.55 -54.74
CA VAL A 348 -44.11 -3.61 -55.75
C VAL A 348 -44.19 -4.27 -57.11
N ASN A 349 -43.10 -4.89 -57.58
CA ASN A 349 -43.04 -5.53 -58.90
C ASN A 349 -44.04 -6.69 -59.05
N ASP A 350 -44.34 -7.39 -57.96
CA ASP A 350 -45.26 -8.51 -57.97
C ASP A 350 -46.72 -8.10 -57.67
N GLY A 351 -47.00 -6.81 -57.46
CA GLY A 351 -48.33 -6.32 -57.10
C GLY A 351 -48.84 -6.85 -55.75
N ARG A 352 -47.95 -7.16 -54.81
CA ARG A 352 -48.25 -7.80 -53.51
C ARG A 352 -48.37 -6.81 -52.34
N LEU A 353 -48.43 -5.51 -52.60
CA LEU A 353 -48.68 -4.54 -51.52
C LEU A 353 -50.08 -4.75 -50.96
N VAL A 354 -50.20 -4.90 -49.64
CA VAL A 354 -51.48 -5.23 -48.98
C VAL A 354 -52.45 -4.03 -49.03
N ARG A 355 -51.95 -2.83 -49.30
CA ARG A 355 -52.72 -1.59 -49.43
C ARG A 355 -52.11 -0.70 -50.51
N ARG A 356 -52.96 0.11 -51.16
CA ARG A 356 -52.51 1.18 -52.05
C ARG A 356 -51.87 2.28 -51.20
N PRO A 357 -50.58 2.59 -51.41
CA PRO A 357 -49.91 3.64 -50.66
C PRO A 357 -50.39 5.03 -51.10
N VAL A 358 -50.43 5.97 -50.16
CA VAL A 358 -50.85 7.35 -50.44
C VAL A 358 -49.60 8.21 -50.53
N TRP A 359 -49.30 8.74 -51.72
CA TRP A 359 -48.16 9.62 -51.87
C TRP A 359 -48.55 11.05 -51.51
N ARG A 360 -47.84 11.64 -50.55
CA ARG A 360 -48.03 13.04 -50.15
C ARG A 360 -46.91 13.90 -50.74
N THR A 361 -47.29 14.90 -51.52
CA THR A 361 -46.41 15.95 -52.01
C THR A 361 -46.76 17.28 -51.32
N ALA A 362 -45.91 18.29 -51.49
CA ALA A 362 -46.22 19.65 -51.01
C ALA A 362 -47.50 20.24 -51.64
N SER A 363 -47.95 19.72 -52.79
CA SER A 363 -49.13 20.19 -53.53
C SER A 363 -50.40 19.39 -53.26
N GLY A 364 -50.34 18.28 -52.52
CA GLY A 364 -51.51 17.44 -52.21
C GLY A 364 -51.17 16.00 -51.86
N SER A 365 -52.18 15.22 -51.50
CA SER A 365 -52.07 13.77 -51.34
C SER A 365 -52.75 13.09 -52.52
N PHE A 366 -52.04 12.19 -53.20
CA PHE A 366 -52.55 11.43 -54.33
C PHE A 366 -52.41 9.94 -54.02
N GLU A 367 -53.44 9.15 -54.31
CA GLU A 367 -53.29 7.71 -54.38
C GLU A 367 -52.53 7.36 -55.67
N VAL A 368 -51.45 6.62 -55.54
CA VAL A 368 -50.60 6.26 -56.67
C VAL A 368 -50.58 4.74 -56.80
N GLU A 369 -50.86 4.25 -58.00
CA GLU A 369 -50.67 2.84 -58.32
C GLU A 369 -49.20 2.64 -58.73
N LEU A 370 -48.46 1.85 -57.95
CA LEU A 370 -47.08 1.55 -58.29
C LEU A 370 -47.06 0.38 -59.28
N SER A 371 -46.59 0.62 -60.49
CA SER A 371 -46.56 -0.39 -61.57
C SER A 371 -45.23 -1.14 -61.66
N GLY A 372 -44.17 -0.63 -61.01
CA GLY A 372 -42.88 -1.30 -60.94
C GLY A 372 -41.88 -0.56 -60.06
N ALA A 373 -40.79 -1.23 -59.70
CA ALA A 373 -39.72 -0.69 -58.87
C ALA A 373 -38.36 -1.24 -59.26
N THR A 374 -37.36 -0.36 -59.30
CA THR A 374 -35.94 -0.69 -59.41
C THR A 374 -35.18 -0.11 -58.22
N ARG A 375 -33.88 -0.37 -58.09
CA ARG A 375 -33.08 0.22 -57.02
C ARG A 375 -32.93 1.73 -57.14
N GLU A 376 -33.04 2.29 -58.35
CA GLU A 376 -32.91 3.74 -58.57
C GLU A 376 -34.23 4.48 -58.32
N GLY A 377 -35.39 3.82 -58.46
CA GLY A 377 -36.68 4.48 -58.29
C GLY A 377 -37.89 3.56 -58.45
N VAL A 378 -39.07 4.14 -58.30
CA VAL A 378 -40.36 3.48 -58.48
C VAL A 378 -41.10 4.07 -59.69
N LEU A 379 -41.84 3.25 -60.41
CA LEU A 379 -42.76 3.64 -61.47
C LEU A 379 -44.14 3.85 -60.86
N ALA A 380 -44.62 5.07 -60.95
CA ALA A 380 -45.92 5.52 -60.49
C ALA A 380 -46.85 5.71 -61.68
N ALA A 381 -47.94 4.96 -61.74
CA ALA A 381 -48.98 5.09 -62.75
C ALA A 381 -50.02 6.14 -62.33
N PHE A 382 -50.22 7.12 -63.20
CA PHE A 382 -51.24 8.16 -63.13
C PHE A 382 -52.23 7.98 -64.29
N PRO A 383 -53.44 8.58 -64.23
CA PRO A 383 -54.37 8.57 -65.35
C PRO A 383 -53.75 9.07 -66.67
N GLU A 384 -52.79 10.00 -66.59
CA GLU A 384 -52.10 10.63 -67.72
C GLU A 384 -50.83 9.88 -68.19
N GLY A 385 -50.39 8.83 -67.49
CA GLY A 385 -49.21 8.03 -67.84
C GLY A 385 -48.36 7.58 -66.65
N GLU A 386 -47.22 6.95 -66.93
CA GLU A 386 -46.28 6.50 -65.89
C GLU A 386 -45.14 7.50 -65.69
N VAL A 387 -44.78 7.74 -64.43
CA VAL A 387 -43.63 8.59 -64.05
C VAL A 387 -42.67 7.79 -63.18
N ARG A 388 -41.38 7.83 -63.53
CA ARG A 388 -40.31 7.28 -62.70
C ARG A 388 -39.90 8.28 -61.63
N ILE A 389 -39.99 7.89 -60.36
CA ILE A 389 -39.62 8.70 -59.21
C ILE A 389 -38.43 8.05 -58.52
N GLU A 390 -37.33 8.78 -58.37
CA GLU A 390 -36.16 8.28 -57.64
C GLU A 390 -36.50 8.08 -56.15
N TRP A 391 -36.02 7.00 -55.51
CA TRP A 391 -36.32 6.72 -54.10
C TRP A 391 -35.91 7.85 -53.15
N LYS A 392 -34.79 8.52 -53.44
CA LYS A 392 -34.30 9.70 -52.71
C LYS A 392 -35.22 10.93 -52.79
N ARG A 393 -36.18 10.96 -53.73
CA ARG A 393 -37.18 12.03 -53.86
C ARG A 393 -38.49 11.73 -53.14
N ILE A 394 -38.68 10.49 -52.69
CA ILE A 394 -39.83 10.10 -51.88
C ILE A 394 -39.59 10.62 -50.46
N ASP A 395 -40.57 11.32 -49.91
CA ASP A 395 -40.53 11.76 -48.51
C ASP A 395 -40.34 10.55 -47.58
N PRO A 396 -39.48 10.64 -46.55
CA PRO A 396 -39.25 9.54 -45.60
C PRO A 396 -40.52 8.92 -45.01
N SER A 397 -41.59 9.70 -44.80
CA SER A 397 -42.87 9.18 -44.32
C SER A 397 -43.59 8.35 -45.38
N GLY A 398 -43.49 8.71 -46.65
CA GLY A 398 -44.00 7.92 -47.78
C GLY A 398 -43.27 6.59 -47.92
N TYR A 399 -41.94 6.57 -47.72
CA TYR A 399 -41.20 5.30 -47.66
C TYR A 399 -41.66 4.42 -46.49
N HIS A 400 -41.91 5.00 -45.33
CA HIS A 400 -42.50 4.28 -44.20
C HIS A 400 -43.87 3.69 -44.53
N GLU A 401 -44.74 4.45 -45.20
CA GLU A 401 -46.06 3.96 -45.64
C GLU A 401 -45.93 2.79 -46.64
N PHE A 402 -45.01 2.87 -47.61
CA PHE A 402 -44.73 1.78 -48.54
C PHE A 402 -44.29 0.50 -47.82
N CYS A 403 -43.32 0.59 -46.91
CA CYS A 403 -42.86 -0.55 -46.12
C CYS A 403 -43.97 -1.10 -45.21
N SER A 404 -44.81 -0.22 -44.65
CA SER A 404 -45.90 -0.64 -43.76
C SER A 404 -47.08 -1.30 -44.48
N ALA A 405 -47.17 -1.15 -45.80
CA ALA A 405 -48.08 -1.92 -46.64
C ALA A 405 -47.62 -3.38 -46.81
N LEU A 406 -46.43 -3.75 -46.32
CA LEU A 406 -45.96 -5.12 -46.23
C LEU A 406 -46.39 -5.78 -44.90
N ALA A 407 -46.54 -7.10 -44.91
CA ALA A 407 -46.61 -7.89 -43.68
C ALA A 407 -45.21 -8.02 -43.05
N LEU A 408 -44.81 -7.00 -42.30
CA LEU A 408 -43.49 -6.91 -41.66
C LEU A 408 -43.37 -7.84 -40.46
N THR A 409 -42.27 -8.59 -40.43
CA THR A 409 -41.79 -9.34 -39.25
C THR A 409 -41.29 -8.38 -38.16
N VAL A 410 -41.08 -8.90 -36.95
CA VAL A 410 -40.54 -8.07 -35.86
C VAL A 410 -39.13 -7.55 -36.16
N GLY A 411 -38.29 -8.35 -36.84
CA GLY A 411 -36.96 -7.92 -37.29
C GLY A 411 -37.01 -6.79 -38.31
N GLU A 412 -37.94 -6.85 -39.27
CA GLU A 412 -38.08 -5.77 -40.26
C GLU A 412 -38.63 -4.48 -39.65
N ARG A 413 -39.50 -4.58 -38.63
CA ARG A 413 -39.93 -3.40 -37.85
C ARG A 413 -38.78 -2.75 -37.10
N TYR A 414 -37.79 -3.51 -36.64
CA TYR A 414 -36.57 -2.94 -36.06
C TYR A 414 -35.85 -2.04 -37.08
N PHE A 415 -35.59 -2.56 -38.28
CA PHE A 415 -34.91 -1.81 -39.34
C PHE A 415 -35.73 -0.62 -39.84
N LEU A 416 -37.04 -0.77 -40.03
CA LEU A 416 -37.92 0.34 -40.40
C LEU A 416 -37.94 1.44 -39.33
N GLY A 417 -37.94 1.06 -38.05
CA GLY A 417 -37.83 2.02 -36.94
C GLY A 417 -36.50 2.77 -36.93
N GLY A 418 -35.38 2.07 -37.23
CA GLY A 418 -34.07 2.68 -37.41
C GLY A 418 -34.04 3.69 -38.56
N TYR A 419 -34.54 3.30 -39.73
CA TYR A 419 -34.69 4.19 -40.90
C TYR A 419 -35.45 5.48 -40.57
N CYS A 420 -36.57 5.36 -39.84
CA CYS A 420 -37.39 6.52 -39.44
C CYS A 420 -36.64 7.41 -38.45
N LEU A 421 -35.93 6.85 -37.48
CA LEU A 421 -35.20 7.61 -36.49
C LEU A 421 -34.10 8.46 -37.14
N ASP A 422 -33.32 7.86 -38.06
CA ASP A 422 -32.22 8.53 -38.76
C ASP A 422 -32.67 9.71 -39.65
N ARG A 423 -33.98 9.78 -39.96
CA ARG A 423 -34.60 10.82 -40.79
C ARG A 423 -35.48 11.77 -39.99
N GLY A 424 -35.37 11.76 -38.65
CA GLY A 424 -36.10 12.66 -37.76
C GLY A 424 -37.60 12.33 -37.62
N LEU A 425 -38.04 11.14 -38.04
CA LEU A 425 -39.42 10.68 -37.92
C LEU A 425 -39.66 9.93 -36.61
N GLU A 426 -39.34 10.56 -35.49
CA GLU A 426 -39.30 9.91 -34.17
C GLU A 426 -40.62 9.22 -33.78
N GLY A 427 -41.76 9.83 -34.09
CA GLY A 427 -43.07 9.26 -33.79
C GLY A 427 -43.32 7.94 -34.53
N LEU A 428 -42.89 7.84 -35.79
CA LEU A 428 -43.01 6.62 -36.59
C LEU A 428 -42.01 5.56 -36.12
N ALA A 429 -40.76 5.97 -35.80
CA ALA A 429 -39.75 5.08 -35.25
C ALA A 429 -40.22 4.42 -33.94
N ARG A 430 -40.74 5.22 -33.00
CA ARG A 430 -41.29 4.73 -31.72
C ARG A 430 -42.46 3.79 -31.93
N ARG A 431 -43.34 4.06 -32.90
CA ARG A 431 -44.46 3.17 -33.22
C ARG A 431 -43.99 1.77 -33.66
N GLU A 432 -42.97 1.69 -34.52
CA GLU A 432 -42.43 0.39 -34.95
C GLU A 432 -41.71 -0.32 -33.81
N TRP A 433 -40.89 0.41 -33.04
CA TRP A 433 -40.13 -0.17 -31.93
C TRP A 433 -40.98 -0.57 -30.72
N VAL A 434 -42.17 0.01 -30.53
CA VAL A 434 -43.15 -0.52 -29.56
C VAL A 434 -43.50 -1.98 -29.84
N GLN A 435 -43.62 -2.36 -31.12
CA GLN A 435 -43.87 -3.77 -31.48
C GLN A 435 -42.63 -4.63 -31.19
N VAL A 436 -41.44 -4.14 -31.53
CA VAL A 436 -40.17 -4.84 -31.25
C VAL A 436 -39.96 -5.07 -29.76
N LEU A 437 -40.20 -4.06 -28.92
CA LEU A 437 -40.05 -4.18 -27.47
C LEU A 437 -41.08 -5.14 -26.82
N ARG A 438 -42.28 -5.26 -27.40
CA ARG A 438 -43.34 -6.15 -26.89
C ARG A 438 -43.13 -7.62 -27.25
N SER A 439 -42.75 -7.91 -28.49
CA SER A 439 -42.75 -9.28 -29.02
C SER A 439 -41.43 -9.72 -29.65
N GLY A 440 -40.42 -8.85 -29.68
CA GLY A 440 -39.12 -9.17 -30.25
C GLY A 440 -38.26 -10.05 -29.34
N PRO A 441 -37.35 -10.84 -29.94
CA PRO A 441 -36.33 -11.56 -29.20
C PRO A 441 -35.43 -10.58 -28.43
N THR A 442 -34.81 -11.05 -27.36
CA THR A 442 -34.02 -10.22 -26.43
C THR A 442 -32.94 -9.42 -27.14
N GLU A 443 -32.26 -10.00 -28.12
CA GLU A 443 -31.19 -9.36 -28.89
C GLU A 443 -31.69 -8.12 -29.66
N LEU A 444 -32.90 -8.18 -30.24
CA LEU A 444 -33.49 -7.03 -30.92
C LEU A 444 -33.95 -5.95 -29.94
N ARG A 445 -34.49 -6.35 -28.78
CA ARG A 445 -34.90 -5.41 -27.72
C ARG A 445 -33.69 -4.63 -27.17
N GLU A 446 -32.59 -5.33 -26.93
CA GLU A 446 -31.34 -4.68 -26.52
C GLU A 446 -30.79 -3.73 -27.58
N ARG A 447 -30.87 -4.10 -28.86
CA ARG A 447 -30.47 -3.20 -29.97
C ARG A 447 -31.34 -1.95 -30.02
N VAL A 448 -32.66 -2.08 -29.90
CA VAL A 448 -33.56 -0.91 -29.75
C VAL A 448 -33.14 -0.05 -28.58
N ASN A 449 -32.85 -0.66 -27.42
CA ASN A 449 -32.44 0.07 -26.23
C ASN A 449 -31.14 0.86 -26.44
N ARG A 450 -30.09 0.22 -26.98
CA ARG A 450 -28.81 0.88 -27.28
C ARG A 450 -28.98 2.02 -28.28
N ARG A 451 -29.82 1.84 -29.30
CA ARG A 451 -30.04 2.86 -30.33
C ARG A 451 -30.86 4.05 -29.81
N LEU A 452 -31.89 3.81 -29.00
CA LEU A 452 -32.65 4.87 -28.33
C LEU A 452 -31.79 5.67 -27.35
N ALA A 453 -30.99 5.00 -26.51
CA ALA A 453 -30.09 5.67 -25.56
C ALA A 453 -29.12 6.60 -26.29
N ARG A 454 -28.48 6.10 -27.36
CA ARG A 454 -27.58 6.88 -28.22
C ARG A 454 -28.27 8.09 -28.85
N HIS A 455 -29.50 7.93 -29.37
CA HIS A 455 -30.27 9.03 -29.98
C HIS A 455 -30.66 10.11 -28.96
N LEU A 456 -31.02 9.69 -27.75
CA LEU A 456 -31.40 10.60 -26.67
C LEU A 456 -30.19 11.25 -25.97
N GLY A 457 -28.96 10.82 -26.29
CA GLY A 457 -27.76 11.32 -25.63
C GLY A 457 -27.69 10.96 -24.15
N ILE A 458 -28.28 9.83 -23.76
CA ILE A 458 -28.28 9.33 -22.38
C ILE A 458 -27.59 7.96 -22.31
N ASP A 459 -27.06 7.61 -21.15
CA ASP A 459 -26.60 6.26 -20.88
C ASP A 459 -27.76 5.26 -20.98
N LEU A 460 -27.44 4.00 -21.31
CA LEU A 460 -28.43 2.94 -21.36
C LEU A 460 -29.06 2.78 -19.96
N PRO A 461 -30.38 3.04 -19.78
CA PRO A 461 -31.00 2.96 -18.46
C PRO A 461 -30.88 1.54 -17.90
N LEU A 462 -30.77 1.41 -16.56
CA LEU A 462 -30.77 0.11 -15.90
C LEU A 462 -32.09 -0.63 -16.22
N GLY A 463 -31.99 -1.80 -16.86
CA GLY A 463 -33.15 -2.56 -17.36
C GLY A 463 -33.68 -2.13 -18.75
N GLY A 464 -33.09 -1.11 -19.38
CA GLY A 464 -33.43 -0.63 -20.72
C GLY A 464 -34.74 0.16 -20.80
N PHE A 465 -35.27 0.27 -22.02
CA PHE A 465 -36.58 0.89 -22.26
C PHE A 465 -37.69 -0.16 -22.32
N VAL A 466 -38.87 0.24 -21.88
CA VAL A 466 -40.07 -0.59 -21.79
C VAL A 466 -41.26 0.14 -22.41
N VAL A 467 -42.29 -0.61 -22.78
CA VAL A 467 -43.52 -0.03 -23.33
C VAL A 467 -44.55 0.19 -22.22
N HIS A 468 -45.02 1.43 -22.07
CA HIS A 468 -46.13 1.81 -21.20
C HIS A 468 -47.14 2.62 -22.02
N GLU A 469 -48.40 2.16 -22.11
CA GLU A 469 -49.49 2.82 -22.88
C GLU A 469 -49.10 3.23 -24.32
N SER A 470 -48.34 2.37 -25.02
CA SER A 470 -47.82 2.61 -26.38
C SER A 470 -46.75 3.72 -26.49
N ARG A 471 -46.20 4.16 -25.36
CA ARG A 471 -44.99 4.98 -25.28
C ARG A 471 -43.81 4.12 -24.88
N ILE A 472 -42.64 4.50 -25.36
CA ILE A 472 -41.37 3.91 -24.92
C ILE A 472 -40.82 4.81 -23.81
N VAL A 473 -40.67 4.24 -22.62
CA VAL A 473 -40.24 4.92 -21.38
C VAL A 473 -39.14 4.10 -20.71
N THR A 474 -38.36 4.68 -19.81
CA THR A 474 -37.40 3.90 -19.00
C THR A 474 -38.12 3.06 -17.94
N PHE A 475 -37.42 2.12 -17.33
CA PHE A 475 -37.98 1.31 -16.23
C PHE A 475 -38.41 2.14 -15.02
N GLU A 476 -37.62 3.17 -14.69
CA GLU A 476 -37.92 4.12 -13.61
C GLU A 476 -39.14 4.98 -13.95
N GLU A 477 -39.19 5.53 -15.16
CA GLU A 477 -40.36 6.30 -15.63
C GLU A 477 -41.63 5.43 -15.60
N LYS A 478 -41.54 4.17 -16.03
CA LYS A 478 -42.65 3.21 -15.91
C LYS A 478 -43.07 3.02 -14.45
N ALA A 479 -42.14 2.86 -13.53
CA ALA A 479 -42.46 2.71 -12.10
C ALA A 479 -43.16 3.95 -11.53
N HIS A 480 -42.83 5.16 -12.00
CA HIS A 480 -43.54 6.38 -11.63
C HIS A 480 -44.93 6.46 -12.28
N LEU A 481 -45.04 6.13 -13.56
CA LEU A 481 -46.32 6.12 -14.29
C LEU A 481 -47.30 5.09 -13.72
N ASP A 482 -46.80 3.90 -13.34
CA ASP A 482 -47.60 2.85 -12.68
C ASP A 482 -48.12 3.31 -11.30
N LYS A 483 -47.42 4.25 -10.64
CA LYS A 483 -47.87 4.91 -9.40
C LYS A 483 -48.83 6.08 -9.65
N GLY A 484 -49.16 6.37 -10.91
CA GLY A 484 -50.00 7.51 -11.31
C GLY A 484 -49.30 8.87 -11.21
N LEU A 485 -47.97 8.90 -11.09
CA LEU A 485 -47.19 10.13 -11.09
C LEU A 485 -47.05 10.69 -12.52
N VAL A 486 -46.79 11.99 -12.61
CA VAL A 486 -46.59 12.70 -13.88
C VAL A 486 -45.32 13.53 -13.83
N PHE A 487 -44.53 13.48 -14.89
CA PHE A 487 -43.32 14.31 -14.99
C PHE A 487 -43.72 15.76 -15.31
N PHE A 488 -43.42 16.68 -14.39
CA PHE A 488 -43.78 18.09 -14.53
C PHE A 488 -42.63 18.98 -14.05
N LYS A 489 -42.17 19.89 -14.92
CA LYS A 489 -41.07 20.83 -14.66
C LYS A 489 -39.78 20.18 -14.14
N GLY A 490 -39.45 18.97 -14.64
CA GLY A 490 -38.22 18.26 -14.29
C GLY A 490 -38.34 17.29 -13.11
N GLU A 491 -39.52 17.18 -12.48
CA GLU A 491 -39.73 16.31 -11.32
C GLU A 491 -40.94 15.38 -11.53
N TRP A 492 -40.89 14.17 -10.96
CA TRP A 492 -42.03 13.27 -10.87
C TRP A 492 -42.91 13.65 -9.69
N VAL A 493 -44.13 14.11 -9.98
CA VAL A 493 -45.08 14.59 -8.97
C VAL A 493 -46.42 13.90 -9.14
N THR A 494 -47.21 13.84 -8.07
CA THR A 494 -48.61 13.41 -8.20
C THR A 494 -49.40 14.43 -9.04
N PRO A 495 -50.52 14.03 -9.67
CA PRO A 495 -51.38 14.97 -10.39
C PRO A 495 -51.85 16.15 -9.53
N ALA A 496 -52.10 15.91 -8.23
CA ALA A 496 -52.47 16.95 -7.28
C ALA A 496 -51.33 17.96 -7.03
N GLU A 497 -50.09 17.47 -6.90
CA GLU A 497 -48.91 18.32 -6.75
C GLU A 497 -48.60 19.10 -8.04
N ARG A 498 -48.75 18.47 -9.22
CA ARG A 498 -48.69 19.17 -10.51
C ARG A 498 -49.65 20.35 -10.54
N ASP A 499 -50.88 20.15 -10.11
CA ASP A 499 -51.92 21.19 -10.12
C ASP A 499 -51.61 22.30 -9.10
N ARG A 500 -51.06 21.96 -7.91
CA ARG A 500 -50.55 22.93 -6.93
C ARG A 500 -49.35 23.74 -7.45
N THR A 501 -48.38 23.09 -8.08
CA THR A 501 -47.22 23.73 -8.70
C THR A 501 -47.64 24.61 -9.88
N ARG A 502 -48.67 24.20 -10.64
CA ARG A 502 -49.29 25.01 -11.70
C ARG A 502 -50.02 26.24 -11.12
N ALA A 503 -50.59 26.12 -9.92
CA ALA A 503 -51.17 27.23 -9.17
C ALA A 503 -50.11 28.16 -8.52
N GLY A 504 -48.81 27.90 -8.71
CA GLY A 504 -47.72 28.74 -8.20
C GLY A 504 -47.35 28.50 -6.74
N LEU A 505 -47.86 27.41 -6.14
CA LEU A 505 -47.43 26.95 -4.82
C LEU A 505 -46.11 26.16 -4.95
N VAL A 506 -45.30 26.21 -3.89
CA VAL A 506 -44.05 25.45 -3.77
C VAL A 506 -44.06 24.73 -2.43
N GLN A 507 -43.51 23.51 -2.40
CA GLN A 507 -43.37 22.77 -1.15
C GLN A 507 -42.12 23.28 -0.41
N TYR A 508 -42.28 23.69 0.84
CA TYR A 508 -41.19 24.09 1.71
C TYR A 508 -41.45 23.52 3.11
N ARG A 509 -40.51 22.71 3.62
CA ARG A 509 -40.62 21.97 4.90
C ARG A 509 -41.93 21.19 5.05
N GLY A 510 -42.31 20.44 4.00
CA GLY A 510 -43.50 19.59 4.00
C GLY A 510 -44.85 20.33 3.86
N ARG A 511 -44.86 21.67 3.73
CA ARG A 511 -46.08 22.47 3.51
C ARG A 511 -46.07 23.11 2.12
N TRP A 512 -47.23 23.16 1.48
CA TRP A 512 -47.42 23.89 0.22
C TRP A 512 -47.73 25.35 0.52
N MET A 513 -46.90 26.26 0.05
CA MET A 513 -47.04 27.70 0.31
C MET A 513 -46.70 28.52 -0.93
N GLY A 514 -47.11 29.79 -0.94
CA GLY A 514 -46.78 30.68 -2.05
C GLY A 514 -45.29 30.98 -2.11
N LYS A 515 -44.75 31.22 -3.32
CA LYS A 515 -43.33 31.53 -3.52
C LYS A 515 -42.83 32.66 -2.60
N ARG A 516 -43.63 33.73 -2.42
CA ARG A 516 -43.30 34.86 -1.53
C ARG A 516 -43.16 34.45 -0.06
N GLU A 517 -44.00 33.54 0.42
CA GLU A 517 -43.98 33.07 1.80
C GLU A 517 -42.75 32.20 2.06
N ARG A 518 -42.43 31.31 1.11
CA ARG A 518 -41.17 30.54 1.13
C ARG A 518 -39.95 31.45 1.13
N ASP A 519 -39.95 32.48 0.27
CA ASP A 519 -38.82 33.43 0.19
C ASP A 519 -38.67 34.23 1.50
N ALA A 520 -39.77 34.58 2.17
CA ALA A 520 -39.74 35.24 3.46
C ALA A 520 -39.17 34.34 4.58
N LEU A 521 -39.57 33.06 4.63
CA LEU A 521 -39.01 32.09 5.59
C LEU A 521 -37.53 31.83 5.33
N ALA A 522 -37.14 31.65 4.07
CA ALA A 522 -35.73 31.51 3.68
C ALA A 522 -34.90 32.75 4.01
N ALA A 523 -35.48 33.96 3.87
CA ALA A 523 -34.81 35.20 4.27
C ALA A 523 -34.61 35.30 5.79
N LEU A 524 -35.56 34.80 6.58
CA LEU A 524 -35.45 34.75 8.04
C LEU A 524 -34.31 33.80 8.47
N GLU A 525 -34.20 32.63 7.84
CA GLU A 525 -33.07 31.70 8.05
C GLU A 525 -31.73 32.32 7.60
N ALA A 526 -31.74 33.06 6.49
CA ALA A 526 -30.56 33.77 6.02
C ALA A 526 -30.10 34.85 7.02
N GLN A 527 -31.04 35.50 7.72
CA GLN A 527 -30.75 36.46 8.78
C GLN A 527 -30.14 35.80 10.03
N GLU A 528 -30.59 34.60 10.40
CA GLU A 528 -29.96 33.79 11.45
C GLU A 528 -28.54 33.35 11.05
N SER A 529 -28.34 32.99 9.76
CA SER A 529 -27.02 32.73 9.18
C SER A 529 -26.10 33.95 9.17
N TYR A 530 -26.64 35.16 9.02
CA TYR A 530 -25.88 36.41 9.07
C TYR A 530 -25.36 36.69 10.49
N ARG A 531 -26.15 36.42 11.53
CA ARG A 531 -25.71 36.58 12.93
C ARG A 531 -24.51 35.68 13.27
N ALA A 532 -24.48 34.45 12.77
CA ALA A 532 -23.34 33.56 12.97
C ALA A 532 -22.06 33.98 12.22
N ARG A 533 -22.18 34.82 11.17
CA ARG A 533 -21.01 35.43 10.49
C ARG A 533 -20.30 36.49 11.33
N GLU A 534 -21.00 37.19 12.23
CA GLU A 534 -20.36 38.13 13.15
C GLU A 534 -19.44 37.42 14.17
N GLU A 535 -19.66 36.13 14.40
CA GLU A 535 -18.88 35.30 15.33
C GLU A 535 -17.68 34.59 14.65
N GLY A 536 -17.36 34.92 13.40
CA GLY A 536 -16.17 34.40 12.70
C GLY A 536 -16.35 33.04 12.01
N PHE A 537 -17.57 32.49 12.02
CA PHE A 537 -17.90 31.24 11.34
C PHE A 537 -18.65 31.51 10.02
N ALA A 538 -18.23 30.84 8.94
CA ALA A 538 -18.94 30.79 7.67
C ALA A 538 -19.50 29.38 7.48
N LYS A 539 -20.75 29.25 7.04
CA LYS A 539 -21.34 27.95 6.72
C LYS A 539 -21.05 27.62 5.25
N GLU A 540 -20.09 26.73 4.99
CA GLU A 540 -19.79 26.22 3.65
C GLU A 540 -20.27 24.76 3.55
N ARG A 541 -21.07 24.45 2.53
CA ARG A 541 -21.66 23.11 2.32
C ARG A 541 -22.40 22.53 3.53
N GLY A 542 -22.98 23.38 4.37
CA GLY A 542 -23.73 22.96 5.56
C GLY A 542 -22.90 22.81 6.84
N ARG A 543 -21.58 23.00 6.78
CA ARG A 543 -20.64 22.91 7.92
C ARG A 543 -20.08 24.29 8.30
N TRP A 544 -19.81 24.53 9.58
CA TRP A 544 -19.22 25.78 10.07
C TRP A 544 -17.70 25.75 9.92
N VAL A 545 -17.15 26.65 9.11
CA VAL A 545 -15.70 26.82 8.88
C VAL A 545 -15.27 28.19 9.38
N TYR A 546 -14.14 28.24 10.09
CA TYR A 546 -13.58 29.47 10.67
C TYR A 546 -12.82 30.27 9.59
N ARG A 547 -13.19 31.54 9.32
CA ARG A 547 -12.57 32.33 8.24
C ARG A 547 -11.33 33.08 8.73
N PHE A 548 -10.16 32.75 8.17
CA PHE A 548 -8.84 33.36 8.49
C PHE A 548 -8.36 34.45 7.51
N GLN A 549 -9.18 34.87 6.55
CA GLN A 549 -8.72 35.72 5.44
C GLN A 549 -9.22 37.15 5.56
N LYS A 550 -8.30 38.12 5.42
CA LYS A 550 -8.62 39.55 5.30
C LYS A 550 -7.88 40.13 4.11
N GLU A 551 -8.59 40.82 3.23
CA GLU A 551 -7.98 41.55 2.13
C GLU A 551 -7.73 43.00 2.58
N ILE A 552 -6.49 43.47 2.48
CA ILE A 552 -6.11 44.84 2.84
C ILE A 552 -5.34 45.41 1.66
N GLY A 553 -5.93 46.39 0.96
CA GLY A 553 -5.28 47.04 -0.18
C GLY A 553 -5.07 46.14 -1.42
N GLY A 554 -5.86 45.07 -1.58
CA GLY A 554 -5.70 44.09 -2.68
C GLY A 554 -4.73 42.95 -2.35
N GLU A 555 -4.13 42.95 -1.16
CA GLU A 555 -3.27 41.87 -0.68
C GLU A 555 -4.03 40.97 0.30
N LEU A 556 -3.83 39.66 0.16
CA LEU A 556 -4.43 38.65 1.03
C LEU A 556 -3.60 38.47 2.30
N TYR A 557 -4.21 38.68 3.46
CA TYR A 557 -3.64 38.39 4.77
C TYR A 557 -4.32 37.17 5.37
N LEU A 558 -3.51 36.28 5.96
CA LEU A 558 -3.99 35.08 6.64
C LEU A 558 -3.67 35.20 8.13
N SER A 559 -4.61 34.82 9.01
CA SER A 559 -4.34 34.83 10.44
C SER A 559 -3.63 33.55 10.94
N VAL A 560 -2.54 33.77 11.68
CA VAL A 560 -1.76 32.76 12.41
C VAL A 560 -1.76 33.20 13.88
N HIS A 561 -2.28 32.35 14.78
CA HIS A 561 -2.42 32.65 16.21
C HIS A 561 -3.03 34.03 16.55
N GLY A 562 -4.07 34.45 15.83
CA GLY A 562 -4.78 35.71 16.08
C GLY A 562 -4.06 36.97 15.58
N ARG A 563 -2.93 36.83 14.88
CA ARG A 563 -2.26 37.91 14.15
C ARG A 563 -2.41 37.69 12.65
N PHE A 564 -2.56 38.77 11.88
CA PHE A 564 -2.63 38.71 10.43
C PHE A 564 -1.23 38.89 9.84
N HIS A 565 -0.84 37.98 8.96
CA HIS A 565 0.42 38.01 8.22
C HIS A 565 0.12 38.06 6.72
N GLU A 566 1.05 38.58 5.92
CA GLU A 566 0.95 38.48 4.45
C GLU A 566 0.80 37.00 4.06
N ALA A 567 0.00 36.67 3.06
CA ALA A 567 -0.28 35.28 2.70
C ALA A 567 0.98 34.41 2.50
N ARG A 568 2.07 34.98 1.97
CA ARG A 568 3.34 34.25 1.81
C ARG A 568 3.98 33.94 3.17
N GLU A 569 4.12 34.93 4.04
CA GLU A 569 4.66 34.78 5.38
C GLU A 569 3.81 33.82 6.22
N ALA A 570 2.49 33.95 6.15
CA ALA A 570 1.58 33.06 6.84
C ALA A 570 1.74 31.60 6.41
N ARG A 571 1.91 31.33 5.10
CA ARG A 571 2.16 29.96 4.59
C ARG A 571 3.48 29.40 5.10
N GLU A 572 4.52 30.24 5.17
CA GLU A 572 5.81 29.84 5.73
C GLU A 572 5.68 29.51 7.21
N LEU A 573 5.05 30.38 8.00
CA LEU A 573 4.77 30.13 9.42
C LEU A 573 3.97 28.84 9.60
N ARG A 574 2.88 28.65 8.85
CA ARG A 574 2.02 27.45 8.90
C ARG A 574 2.73 26.16 8.47
N SER A 575 3.85 26.26 7.75
CA SER A 575 4.66 25.09 7.41
C SER A 575 5.49 24.57 8.59
N GLN A 576 5.66 25.37 9.64
CA GLN A 576 6.25 24.96 10.89
C GLN A 576 5.19 24.26 11.74
N TRP A 577 5.54 23.11 12.33
CA TRP A 577 4.60 22.29 13.09
C TRP A 577 3.95 23.04 14.26
N GLU A 578 4.68 23.94 14.92
CA GLU A 578 4.20 24.74 16.05
C GLU A 578 3.03 25.65 15.67
N ASN A 579 2.94 26.03 14.38
CA ASN A 579 1.87 26.87 13.84
C ASN A 579 0.90 26.08 12.94
N ALA A 580 0.93 24.74 12.96
CA ALA A 580 0.13 23.88 12.09
C ALA A 580 -1.36 24.27 12.05
N TRP A 581 -2.01 23.94 10.94
CA TRP A 581 -3.46 24.01 10.83
C TRP A 581 -4.10 23.09 11.85
N LYS A 582 -5.12 23.59 12.56
CA LYS A 582 -5.93 22.82 13.50
C LYS A 582 -7.38 22.92 13.05
N LEU A 583 -7.94 21.80 12.61
CA LEU A 583 -9.32 21.71 12.17
C LEU A 583 -10.08 20.78 13.11
N ARG A 584 -11.37 21.02 13.21
CA ARG A 584 -12.27 20.21 14.01
C ARG A 584 -13.50 19.92 13.18
N THR A 585 -13.77 18.64 12.99
CA THR A 585 -14.96 18.15 12.31
C THR A 585 -15.89 17.49 13.35
N GLU A 586 -16.92 16.78 12.89
CA GLU A 586 -17.79 16.03 13.79
C GLU A 586 -16.99 14.90 14.45
N HIS A 587 -16.25 14.14 13.64
CA HIS A 587 -15.60 12.89 14.02
C HIS A 587 -14.07 12.98 14.17
N TYR A 588 -13.44 14.11 13.83
CA TYR A 588 -11.98 14.26 13.93
C TYR A 588 -11.52 15.61 14.49
N ASP A 589 -10.42 15.58 15.25
CA ASP A 589 -9.57 16.72 15.56
C ASP A 589 -8.28 16.56 14.73
N LEU A 590 -8.10 17.42 13.72
CA LEU A 590 -7.08 17.27 12.68
C LEU A 590 -5.97 18.32 12.87
N VAL A 591 -4.71 17.89 12.80
CA VAL A 591 -3.54 18.76 12.88
C VAL A 591 -2.60 18.49 11.71
N THR A 592 -2.24 19.53 10.95
CA THR A 592 -1.31 19.39 9.82
C THR A 592 -0.56 20.68 9.49
N ASN A 593 0.73 20.58 9.18
CA ASN A 593 1.55 21.67 8.63
C ASN A 593 1.64 21.62 7.09
N CYS A 594 0.78 20.84 6.43
CA CYS A 594 0.57 20.88 4.99
C CYS A 594 -0.13 22.17 4.54
N SER A 595 -0.48 22.27 3.25
CA SER A 595 -1.17 23.44 2.71
C SER A 595 -2.61 23.59 3.25
N GLU A 596 -3.14 24.82 3.26
CA GLU A 596 -4.55 25.10 3.62
C GLU A 596 -5.54 24.28 2.77
N LYS A 597 -5.22 24.16 1.47
CA LYS A 597 -6.00 23.36 0.52
C LYS A 597 -6.03 21.90 0.95
N PHE A 598 -4.87 21.31 1.27
CA PHE A 598 -4.79 19.94 1.77
C PHE A 598 -5.59 19.80 3.07
N ALA A 599 -5.40 20.71 4.04
CA ALA A 599 -6.04 20.61 5.34
C ALA A 599 -7.57 20.63 5.25
N THR A 600 -8.13 21.47 4.37
CA THR A 600 -9.57 21.56 4.12
C THR A 600 -10.09 20.32 3.37
N GLU A 601 -9.38 19.88 2.33
CA GLU A 601 -9.75 18.68 1.57
C GLU A 601 -9.69 17.43 2.44
N TRP A 602 -8.65 17.31 3.26
CA TRP A 602 -8.45 16.21 4.18
C TRP A 602 -9.58 16.15 5.22
N ALA A 603 -10.05 17.29 5.73
CA ALA A 603 -11.19 17.32 6.64
C ALA A 603 -12.48 16.78 6.01
N ASP A 604 -12.79 17.19 4.79
CA ASP A 604 -13.96 16.66 4.06
C ASP A 604 -13.80 15.17 3.76
N PHE A 605 -12.60 14.75 3.32
CA PHE A 605 -12.26 13.37 3.00
C PHE A 605 -12.42 12.45 4.22
N MET A 606 -11.88 12.84 5.39
CA MET A 606 -11.96 12.00 6.60
C MET A 606 -13.39 11.80 7.10
N GLU A 607 -14.27 12.80 6.92
CA GLU A 607 -15.69 12.65 7.26
C GLU A 607 -16.41 11.66 6.35
N GLU A 608 -16.06 11.59 5.06
CA GLU A 608 -16.59 10.54 4.19
C GLU A 608 -15.97 9.17 4.50
N ALA A 609 -14.68 9.13 4.86
CA ALA A 609 -14.05 7.92 5.37
C ALA A 609 -14.75 7.39 6.63
N TRP A 610 -15.14 8.28 7.55
CA TRP A 610 -15.90 7.90 8.75
C TRP A 610 -17.20 7.18 8.41
N LYS A 611 -17.98 7.71 7.46
CA LYS A 611 -19.24 7.07 7.02
C LYS A 611 -18.98 5.70 6.43
N ALA A 612 -17.87 5.58 5.70
CA ALA A 612 -17.47 4.35 5.06
C ALA A 612 -17.07 3.29 6.13
N TYR A 613 -16.34 3.68 7.17
CA TYR A 613 -16.08 2.83 8.33
C TYR A 613 -17.37 2.42 9.05
N ALA A 614 -18.25 3.39 9.36
CA ALA A 614 -19.51 3.13 10.06
C ALA A 614 -20.41 2.16 9.29
N SER A 615 -20.46 2.32 7.97
CA SER A 615 -21.20 1.41 7.09
C SER A 615 -20.58 0.01 7.04
N TYR A 616 -19.25 -0.09 7.06
CA TYR A 616 -18.55 -1.37 6.98
C TYR A 616 -18.67 -2.19 8.27
N PHE A 617 -18.51 -1.54 9.42
CA PHE A 617 -18.59 -2.20 10.73
C PHE A 617 -20.01 -2.33 11.27
N ASP A 618 -20.99 -1.65 10.66
CA ASP A 618 -22.39 -1.55 11.13
C ASP A 618 -22.51 -1.09 12.60
N VAL A 619 -21.52 -0.32 13.07
CA VAL A 619 -21.43 0.23 14.42
C VAL A 619 -20.71 1.57 14.35
N GLU A 620 -21.27 2.59 15.01
CA GLU A 620 -20.64 3.90 15.09
C GLU A 620 -19.59 3.98 16.21
N ALA A 621 -18.43 4.54 15.89
CA ALA A 621 -17.46 4.97 16.89
C ALA A 621 -18.07 6.05 17.80
N LYS A 622 -17.79 5.97 19.11
CA LYS A 622 -18.43 6.82 20.12
C LYS A 622 -17.70 8.12 20.36
N ARG A 623 -16.47 8.23 19.85
CA ARG A 623 -15.53 9.29 20.20
C ARG A 623 -14.85 9.82 18.96
N ARG A 624 -14.42 11.08 19.07
CA ARG A 624 -13.60 11.76 18.08
C ARG A 624 -12.18 11.19 18.07
N PHE A 625 -11.57 11.13 16.89
CA PHE A 625 -10.15 10.75 16.74
C PHE A 625 -9.26 11.97 16.54
N GLU A 626 -8.02 11.88 17.04
CA GLU A 626 -6.99 12.87 16.77
C GLU A 626 -6.14 12.40 15.59
N LEU A 627 -6.01 13.19 14.52
CA LEU A 627 -5.16 12.82 13.38
C LEU A 627 -4.10 13.88 13.08
N TYR A 628 -2.85 13.44 12.96
CA TYR A 628 -1.67 14.28 12.83
C TYR A 628 -0.98 13.93 11.51
N ALA A 629 -1.06 14.84 10.53
CA ALA A 629 -0.49 14.65 9.20
C ALA A 629 0.67 15.62 8.96
N PHE A 630 1.89 15.08 8.93
CA PHE A 630 3.12 15.86 8.79
C PHE A 630 3.50 16.04 7.32
N ARG A 631 3.93 17.26 6.98
CA ARG A 631 4.45 17.61 5.66
C ARG A 631 5.80 16.97 5.37
N THR A 632 6.65 16.83 6.38
CA THR A 632 8.04 16.37 6.21
C THR A 632 8.37 15.23 7.16
N PHE A 633 9.34 14.41 6.77
CA PHE A 633 9.89 13.37 7.65
C PHE A 633 10.50 13.97 8.92
N GLU A 634 11.14 15.13 8.82
CA GLU A 634 11.86 15.72 9.97
C GLU A 634 10.88 16.15 11.07
N ASP A 635 9.72 16.71 10.70
CA ASP A 635 8.67 17.03 11.67
C ASP A 635 8.08 15.77 12.30
N TYR A 636 7.81 14.74 11.50
CA TYR A 636 7.33 13.43 11.97
C TYR A 636 8.34 12.78 12.93
N ARG A 637 9.62 12.79 12.55
CA ARG A 637 10.73 12.27 13.36
C ARG A 637 10.83 13.01 14.68
N LYS A 638 10.84 14.35 14.65
CA LYS A 638 10.86 15.19 15.87
C LYS A 638 9.69 14.82 16.78
N TYR A 639 8.48 14.71 16.24
CA TYR A 639 7.31 14.30 17.00
C TYR A 639 7.47 12.91 17.62
N CYS A 640 7.97 11.92 16.88
CA CYS A 640 8.19 10.58 17.40
C CYS A 640 9.20 10.57 18.56
N MET A 641 10.31 11.32 18.44
CA MET A 641 11.31 11.46 19.51
C MET A 641 10.74 12.17 20.75
N GLU A 642 9.96 13.23 20.57
CA GLU A 642 9.38 14.00 21.69
C GLU A 642 8.26 13.26 22.43
N THR A 643 7.64 12.26 21.78
CA THR A 643 6.51 11.49 22.34
C THR A 643 6.87 10.08 22.77
N GLY A 644 8.14 9.66 22.65
CA GLY A 644 8.59 8.31 23.02
C GLY A 644 8.12 7.22 22.06
N ASN A 645 7.96 7.56 20.77
CA ASN A 645 7.54 6.67 19.69
C ASN A 645 8.68 6.39 18.69
N GLU A 646 9.93 6.31 19.15
CA GLU A 646 11.11 6.15 18.30
C GLU A 646 11.07 4.86 17.46
N ALA A 647 10.39 3.82 17.95
CA ALA A 647 10.18 2.57 17.20
C ALA A 647 9.37 2.78 15.90
N GLN A 648 8.60 3.86 15.79
CA GLN A 648 7.74 4.15 14.63
C GLN A 648 8.47 4.94 13.53
N LEU A 649 9.76 5.26 13.71
CA LEU A 649 10.54 5.99 12.70
C LEU A 649 10.72 5.22 11.37
N GLN A 650 10.50 3.90 11.39
CA GLN A 650 10.56 3.06 10.19
C GLN A 650 9.22 2.99 9.43
N ALA A 651 8.13 3.52 10.00
CA ALA A 651 6.81 3.50 9.40
C ALA A 651 6.44 4.85 8.76
N ALA A 652 5.56 4.81 7.77
CA ALA A 652 4.96 6.01 7.18
C ALA A 652 3.88 6.63 8.09
N GLY A 653 3.31 5.83 8.98
CA GLY A 653 2.34 6.24 9.98
C GLY A 653 2.17 5.18 11.06
N PHE A 654 1.41 5.52 12.10
CA PHE A 654 0.96 4.61 13.14
C PHE A 654 -0.30 5.12 13.83
N ALA A 655 -1.05 4.18 14.42
CA ALA A 655 -2.22 4.46 15.25
C ALA A 655 -1.95 4.12 16.73
N ASP A 656 -1.91 5.14 17.58
CA ASP A 656 -1.89 4.99 19.03
C ASP A 656 -3.33 4.87 19.55
N SER A 657 -3.77 3.63 19.75
CA SER A 657 -5.11 3.32 20.27
C SER A 657 -5.36 3.84 21.70
N ALA A 658 -4.31 3.98 22.52
CA ALA A 658 -4.44 4.46 23.90
C ALA A 658 -4.74 5.97 23.91
N GLN A 659 -4.09 6.73 23.04
CA GLN A 659 -4.33 8.15 22.86
C GLN A 659 -5.45 8.47 21.85
N ARG A 660 -5.95 7.47 21.12
CA ARG A 660 -6.82 7.63 19.94
C ARG A 660 -6.23 8.58 18.90
N ARG A 661 -4.93 8.43 18.65
CA ARG A 661 -4.18 9.30 17.76
C ARG A 661 -3.62 8.55 16.58
N GLY A 662 -3.96 9.00 15.38
CA GLY A 662 -3.39 8.51 14.13
C GLY A 662 -2.36 9.52 13.66
N VAL A 663 -1.18 9.02 13.31
CA VAL A 663 -0.03 9.86 12.96
C VAL A 663 0.52 9.40 11.64
N GLY A 664 0.76 10.31 10.70
CA GLY A 664 1.27 9.94 9.39
C GLY A 664 2.09 11.04 8.74
N TRP A 665 2.97 10.62 7.85
CA TRP A 665 3.71 11.48 6.93
C TRP A 665 3.82 10.77 5.58
N SER A 666 4.30 11.48 4.56
CA SER A 666 4.55 10.88 3.24
C SER A 666 5.91 11.34 2.72
N ALA A 667 6.70 10.37 2.23
CA ALA A 667 7.95 10.64 1.53
C ALA A 667 7.72 11.34 0.18
N SER A 668 6.52 11.20 -0.37
CA SER A 668 6.10 11.89 -1.58
C SER A 668 5.44 13.21 -1.24
N ALA A 669 5.76 14.26 -2.02
CA ALA A 669 5.04 15.53 -1.97
C ALA A 669 3.60 15.44 -2.53
N GLN A 670 3.13 14.25 -2.91
CA GLN A 670 1.77 14.03 -3.40
C GLN A 670 0.79 13.83 -2.24
N ASP A 671 -0.14 14.77 -2.10
CA ASP A 671 -1.24 14.74 -1.12
C ASP A 671 -1.97 13.38 -1.06
N LYS A 672 -2.13 12.70 -2.20
CA LYS A 672 -2.85 11.41 -2.30
C LYS A 672 -2.23 10.33 -1.40
N ILE A 673 -0.90 10.21 -1.38
CA ILE A 673 -0.21 9.19 -0.59
C ILE A 673 -0.39 9.48 0.90
N LEU A 674 -0.34 10.76 1.30
CA LEU A 674 -0.63 11.13 2.69
C LEU A 674 -2.09 10.85 3.06
N LEU A 675 -3.06 11.11 2.16
CA LEU A 675 -4.47 10.74 2.39
C LEU A 675 -4.65 9.23 2.55
N GLU A 676 -3.94 8.42 1.75
CA GLU A 676 -3.89 6.95 1.86
C GLU A 676 -3.34 6.51 3.22
N THR A 677 -2.25 7.11 3.71
CA THR A 677 -1.76 6.86 5.07
C THR A 677 -2.80 7.27 6.11
N MET A 678 -3.40 8.45 6.00
CA MET A 678 -4.33 8.93 7.04
C MET A 678 -5.64 8.14 7.09
N ILE A 679 -6.17 7.66 5.95
CA ILE A 679 -7.35 6.78 5.95
C ILE A 679 -7.01 5.39 6.50
N HIS A 680 -5.78 4.91 6.28
CA HIS A 680 -5.29 3.66 6.88
C HIS A 680 -5.20 3.78 8.40
N GLU A 681 -4.52 4.81 8.92
CA GLU A 681 -4.37 4.99 10.38
C GLU A 681 -5.72 5.27 11.07
N ALA A 682 -6.61 6.02 10.43
CA ALA A 682 -7.95 6.26 10.97
C ALA A 682 -8.81 4.99 10.99
N ALA A 683 -8.64 4.07 10.04
CA ALA A 683 -9.31 2.77 10.06
C ALA A 683 -8.89 1.94 11.28
N HIS A 684 -7.60 1.94 11.64
CA HIS A 684 -7.11 1.32 12.88
C HIS A 684 -7.80 1.91 14.11
N LEU A 685 -7.85 3.24 14.24
CA LEU A 685 -8.51 3.89 15.38
C LEU A 685 -10.01 3.58 15.45
N TYR A 686 -10.68 3.60 14.31
CA TYR A 686 -12.10 3.26 14.21
C TYR A 686 -12.35 1.85 14.72
N HIS A 687 -11.56 0.90 14.18
CA HIS A 687 -11.59 -0.50 14.55
C HIS A 687 -11.37 -0.69 16.06
N PHE A 688 -10.37 -0.03 16.66
CA PHE A 688 -10.14 -0.09 18.11
C PHE A 688 -11.27 0.50 18.95
N ASP A 689 -11.96 1.54 18.49
CA ASP A 689 -13.05 2.16 19.26
C ASP A 689 -14.32 1.30 19.24
N VAL A 690 -14.66 0.72 18.08
CA VAL A 690 -15.89 -0.07 17.93
C VAL A 690 -15.76 -1.50 18.43
N LEU A 691 -14.59 -2.13 18.24
CA LEU A 691 -14.37 -3.51 18.67
C LEU A 691 -13.66 -3.63 20.02
N GLY A 692 -13.03 -2.55 20.50
CA GLY A 692 -12.21 -2.56 21.70
C GLY A 692 -10.79 -3.11 21.45
N SER A 693 -10.03 -3.29 22.53
CA SER A 693 -8.68 -3.85 22.49
C SER A 693 -8.69 -5.37 22.34
N LEU A 694 -9.43 -5.88 21.34
CA LEU A 694 -9.48 -7.29 21.06
C LEU A 694 -8.13 -7.78 20.55
N ASP A 695 -7.84 -9.04 20.84
CA ASP A 695 -6.58 -9.67 20.47
C ASP A 695 -6.71 -10.30 19.07
N LEU A 696 -6.94 -9.47 18.04
CA LEU A 696 -7.14 -9.94 16.66
C LEU A 696 -5.80 -10.19 15.94
N PRO A 697 -5.76 -11.08 14.93
CA PRO A 697 -4.57 -11.32 14.13
C PRO A 697 -4.08 -10.05 13.40
N SER A 698 -2.77 -9.89 13.28
CA SER A 698 -2.17 -8.73 12.60
C SER A 698 -2.60 -8.62 11.13
N TRP A 699 -2.70 -9.74 10.41
CA TRP A 699 -3.19 -9.74 9.02
C TRP A 699 -4.62 -9.20 8.87
N TYR A 700 -5.47 -9.43 9.88
CA TYR A 700 -6.84 -8.92 9.85
C TYR A 700 -6.87 -7.42 10.12
N TYR A 701 -6.07 -6.96 11.09
CA TYR A 701 -5.90 -5.53 11.39
C TYR A 701 -5.42 -4.76 10.16
N GLU A 702 -4.27 -5.15 9.61
CA GLU A 702 -3.68 -4.45 8.46
C GLU A 702 -4.52 -4.65 7.20
N GLY A 703 -5.03 -5.86 6.96
CA GLY A 703 -5.86 -6.14 5.79
C GLY A 703 -7.13 -5.30 5.76
N THR A 704 -7.76 -5.09 6.92
CA THR A 704 -8.94 -4.21 7.03
C THR A 704 -8.58 -2.75 6.78
N ALA A 705 -7.46 -2.25 7.34
CA ALA A 705 -7.00 -0.89 7.09
C ALA A 705 -6.64 -0.66 5.60
N GLU A 706 -5.96 -1.62 4.96
CA GLU A 706 -5.62 -1.60 3.54
C GLU A 706 -6.85 -1.65 2.61
N LEU A 707 -7.95 -2.31 3.01
CA LEU A 707 -9.20 -2.25 2.25
C LEU A 707 -9.68 -0.80 2.11
N PHE A 708 -9.61 -0.01 3.18
CA PHE A 708 -10.00 1.41 3.14
C PHE A 708 -9.02 2.30 2.36
N GLN A 709 -7.75 1.89 2.26
CA GLN A 709 -6.76 2.57 1.43
C GLN A 709 -7.07 2.43 -0.08
N GLY A 710 -7.80 1.39 -0.48
CA GLY A 710 -8.35 1.19 -1.82
C GLY A 710 -9.54 2.10 -2.11
N PHE A 711 -9.33 3.42 -2.20
CA PHE A 711 -10.42 4.37 -2.41
C PHE A 711 -10.39 5.10 -3.76
N ARG A 712 -11.58 5.53 -4.20
CA ARG A 712 -11.78 6.58 -5.21
C ARG A 712 -12.47 7.77 -4.58
N TRP A 713 -11.81 8.93 -4.64
CA TRP A 713 -12.34 10.19 -4.11
C TRP A 713 -12.82 11.11 -5.24
N ASP A 714 -14.14 11.23 -5.41
CA ASP A 714 -14.74 12.23 -6.30
C ASP A 714 -14.83 13.58 -5.56
N ARG A 715 -13.75 14.36 -5.65
CA ARG A 715 -13.63 15.70 -5.02
C ARG A 715 -14.79 16.64 -5.35
N ALA A 716 -15.35 16.54 -6.54
CA ALA A 716 -16.41 17.44 -6.98
C ALA A 716 -17.73 17.12 -6.26
N LYS A 717 -17.98 15.83 -6.02
CA LYS A 717 -19.19 15.36 -5.32
C LYS A 717 -19.00 15.20 -3.82
N GLY A 718 -17.76 15.13 -3.34
CA GLY A 718 -17.44 14.80 -1.96
C GLY A 718 -17.87 13.38 -1.62
N VAL A 719 -17.61 12.43 -2.52
CA VAL A 719 -18.01 11.01 -2.36
C VAL A 719 -16.77 10.13 -2.38
N LEU A 720 -16.66 9.28 -1.35
CA LEU A 720 -15.62 8.27 -1.20
C LEU A 720 -16.21 6.89 -1.55
N GLU A 721 -15.58 6.19 -2.49
CA GLU A 721 -15.93 4.81 -2.84
C GLU A 721 -14.78 3.88 -2.43
N LEU A 722 -15.08 2.80 -1.72
CA LEU A 722 -14.10 1.86 -1.15
C LEU A 722 -13.91 0.56 -1.96
N ASP A 723 -14.75 0.33 -2.97
CA ASP A 723 -14.70 -0.89 -3.79
C ASP A 723 -13.63 -0.78 -4.90
N TYR A 724 -12.46 -0.21 -4.57
CA TYR A 724 -11.38 0.01 -5.52
C TYR A 724 -10.20 -0.91 -5.22
N LEU A 725 -9.86 -1.77 -6.18
CA LEU A 725 -8.66 -2.59 -6.15
C LEU A 725 -7.41 -1.68 -6.09
N PRO A 726 -6.64 -1.67 -4.98
CA PRO A 726 -5.39 -0.92 -4.91
C PRO A 726 -4.43 -1.50 -5.95
N ALA A 727 -4.21 -0.75 -7.03
CA ALA A 727 -3.47 -1.25 -8.18
C ALA A 727 -2.04 -1.69 -7.82
N SER A 728 -1.41 -1.05 -6.84
CA SER A 728 -0.09 -1.43 -6.31
C SER A 728 -0.12 -2.79 -5.62
N ASN A 729 -1.06 -3.03 -4.69
CA ASN A 729 -1.15 -4.27 -3.93
C ASN A 729 -1.48 -5.45 -4.86
N LEU A 730 -2.47 -5.29 -5.74
CA LEU A 730 -2.83 -6.33 -6.70
C LEU A 730 -1.69 -6.60 -7.69
N ALA A 731 -1.02 -5.56 -8.21
CA ALA A 731 0.12 -5.74 -9.11
C ALA A 731 1.29 -6.45 -8.41
N HIS A 732 1.58 -6.09 -7.15
CA HIS A 732 2.60 -6.75 -6.33
C HIS A 732 2.31 -8.24 -6.15
N LEU A 733 1.11 -8.58 -5.64
CA LEU A 733 0.72 -9.98 -5.45
C LEU A 733 0.75 -10.79 -6.75
N LYS A 734 0.20 -10.24 -7.85
CA LYS A 734 0.26 -10.90 -9.15
C LYS A 734 1.70 -11.11 -9.62
N SER A 735 2.58 -10.13 -9.44
CA SER A 735 4.00 -10.27 -9.78
C SER A 735 4.65 -11.41 -9.02
N ARG A 736 4.44 -11.49 -7.70
CA ARG A 736 4.95 -12.57 -6.83
C ARG A 736 4.44 -13.95 -7.27
N ILE A 737 3.14 -14.04 -7.54
CA ILE A 737 2.48 -15.25 -8.06
C ILE A 737 3.08 -15.70 -9.41
N PHE A 738 3.19 -14.78 -10.39
CA PHE A 738 3.72 -15.13 -11.72
C PHE A 738 5.21 -15.45 -11.71
N ALA A 739 5.96 -14.90 -10.75
CA ALA A 739 7.36 -15.23 -10.52
C ALA A 739 7.57 -16.58 -9.80
N GLY A 740 6.50 -17.30 -9.44
CA GLY A 740 6.60 -18.56 -8.70
C GLY A 740 7.05 -18.38 -7.25
N SER A 741 6.87 -17.19 -6.68
CA SER A 741 7.19 -16.85 -5.28
C SER A 741 6.01 -16.17 -4.59
N PRO A 742 4.81 -16.78 -4.58
CA PRO A 742 3.63 -16.17 -3.98
C PRO A 742 3.83 -15.96 -2.48
N VAL A 743 3.20 -14.91 -1.93
CA VAL A 743 3.07 -14.73 -0.47
C VAL A 743 2.35 -15.97 0.08
N GLN A 744 2.94 -16.62 1.07
CA GLN A 744 2.37 -17.84 1.67
C GLN A 744 1.35 -17.44 2.74
N ILE A 745 0.14 -18.00 2.67
CA ILE A 745 -0.92 -17.76 3.68
C ILE A 745 -0.45 -18.20 5.06
N GLU A 746 0.32 -19.29 5.16
CA GLU A 746 0.84 -19.77 6.45
C GLU A 746 1.76 -18.74 7.12
N ASP A 747 2.62 -18.08 6.34
CA ASP A 747 3.49 -17.01 6.83
C ASP A 747 2.67 -15.76 7.16
N LEU A 748 1.69 -15.43 6.32
CA LEU A 748 0.83 -14.26 6.50
C LEU A 748 0.00 -14.34 7.79
N ILE A 749 -0.67 -15.48 8.04
CA ILE A 749 -1.58 -15.63 9.19
C ILE A 749 -0.84 -15.74 10.52
N ARG A 750 0.44 -16.15 10.49
CA ARG A 750 1.33 -16.23 11.66
C ARG A 750 2.21 -15.00 11.84
N GLY A 751 2.34 -14.19 10.79
CA GLY A 751 3.18 -13.01 10.75
C GLY A 751 2.63 -11.87 11.61
N ASP A 752 3.49 -10.89 11.81
CA ASP A 752 3.21 -9.66 12.53
C ASP A 752 3.74 -8.47 11.73
N ALA A 753 2.94 -7.42 11.60
CA ALA A 753 3.29 -6.25 10.81
C ALA A 753 4.58 -5.57 11.29
N HIS A 754 4.82 -5.48 12.60
CA HIS A 754 6.05 -4.87 13.14
C HIS A 754 7.27 -5.73 12.81
N GLN A 755 7.15 -7.06 12.89
CA GLN A 755 8.22 -7.96 12.46
C GLN A 755 8.50 -7.83 10.96
N ALA A 756 7.46 -7.76 10.13
CA ALA A 756 7.61 -7.58 8.69
C ALA A 756 8.30 -6.26 8.33
N ILE A 757 7.95 -5.16 9.01
CA ILE A 757 8.62 -3.86 8.89
C ILE A 757 10.10 -3.97 9.28
N ALA A 758 10.41 -4.58 10.42
CA ALA A 758 11.78 -4.74 10.91
C ALA A 758 12.66 -5.59 9.97
N GLN A 759 12.06 -6.51 9.21
CA GLN A 759 12.75 -7.32 8.20
C GLN A 759 13.01 -6.59 6.88
N GLY A 760 12.33 -5.46 6.65
CA GLY A 760 12.60 -4.52 5.56
C GLY A 760 11.42 -4.28 4.61
N PRO A 761 11.56 -3.31 3.68
CA PRO A 761 10.44 -2.82 2.88
C PRO A 761 9.75 -3.87 2.01
N SER A 762 10.51 -4.83 1.47
CA SER A 762 9.93 -5.89 0.62
C SER A 762 9.05 -6.84 1.44
N THR A 763 9.49 -7.22 2.64
CA THR A 763 8.72 -8.13 3.51
C THR A 763 7.50 -7.43 4.08
N ALA A 764 7.63 -6.15 4.45
CA ALA A 764 6.50 -5.31 4.81
C ALA A 764 5.47 -5.29 3.66
N MET A 765 5.90 -4.99 2.43
CA MET A 765 5.02 -4.98 1.26
C MET A 765 4.34 -6.33 1.01
N ASP A 766 5.06 -7.44 1.14
CA ASP A 766 4.48 -8.80 1.05
C ASP A 766 3.39 -9.01 2.12
N PHE A 767 3.61 -8.55 3.36
CA PHE A 767 2.64 -8.67 4.44
C PHE A 767 1.41 -7.79 4.25
N TYR A 768 1.57 -6.50 3.96
CA TYR A 768 0.46 -5.57 3.75
C TYR A 768 -0.38 -5.94 2.52
N ALA A 769 0.28 -6.16 1.37
CA ALA A 769 -0.42 -6.59 0.17
C ALA A 769 -1.08 -7.96 0.36
N GLY A 770 -0.40 -8.91 1.03
CA GLY A 770 -0.96 -10.22 1.36
C GLY A 770 -2.19 -10.12 2.25
N SER A 771 -2.14 -9.29 3.30
CA SER A 771 -3.23 -9.04 4.24
C SER A 771 -4.45 -8.44 3.53
N TRP A 772 -4.23 -7.44 2.69
CA TRP A 772 -5.25 -6.88 1.81
C TRP A 772 -5.86 -7.96 0.90
N GLY A 773 -5.01 -8.72 0.19
CA GLY A 773 -5.46 -9.72 -0.76
C GLY A 773 -6.28 -10.83 -0.09
N LEU A 774 -5.92 -11.22 1.13
CA LEU A 774 -6.66 -12.21 1.92
C LEU A 774 -8.01 -11.64 2.38
N MET A 775 -8.04 -10.42 2.91
CA MET A 775 -9.29 -9.76 3.31
C MET A 775 -10.25 -9.57 2.12
N TYR A 776 -9.73 -9.08 1.00
CA TYR A 776 -10.50 -8.89 -0.22
C TYR A 776 -11.08 -10.21 -0.75
N PHE A 777 -10.29 -11.30 -0.71
CA PHE A 777 -10.76 -12.65 -1.04
C PHE A 777 -11.88 -13.11 -0.12
N LEU A 778 -11.74 -12.96 1.20
CA LEU A 778 -12.77 -13.38 2.15
C LEU A 778 -14.11 -12.65 1.95
N GLU A 779 -14.07 -11.37 1.53
CA GLU A 779 -15.28 -10.59 1.27
C GLU A 779 -15.95 -10.89 -0.08
N HIS A 780 -15.15 -11.19 -1.11
CA HIS A 780 -15.62 -11.23 -2.50
C HIS A 780 -15.63 -12.64 -3.12
N VAL A 781 -15.19 -13.67 -2.38
CA VAL A 781 -15.21 -15.04 -2.90
C VAL A 781 -16.64 -15.51 -3.19
N GLU A 782 -16.91 -15.86 -4.45
CA GLU A 782 -18.22 -16.36 -4.88
C GLU A 782 -18.35 -17.88 -4.77
N GLU A 783 -17.25 -18.61 -4.56
CA GLU A 783 -17.23 -20.07 -4.43
C GLU A 783 -18.23 -20.52 -3.34
N PRO A 784 -19.32 -21.23 -3.70
CA PRO A 784 -20.43 -21.52 -2.78
C PRO A 784 -20.02 -22.23 -1.49
N ARG A 785 -18.93 -22.99 -1.51
CA ARG A 785 -18.40 -23.69 -0.32
C ARG A 785 -17.65 -22.77 0.64
N ILE A 786 -16.98 -21.75 0.12
CA ILE A 786 -16.09 -20.87 0.89
C ILE A 786 -16.86 -19.64 1.40
N ARG A 787 -17.74 -19.06 0.58
CA ARG A 787 -18.49 -17.85 0.91
C ARG A 787 -19.17 -17.86 2.30
N PRO A 788 -19.96 -18.87 2.70
CA PRO A 788 -20.60 -18.88 4.02
C PRO A 788 -19.59 -18.99 5.17
N LEU A 789 -18.46 -19.69 4.95
CA LEU A 789 -17.40 -19.82 5.96
C LEU A 789 -16.61 -18.52 6.12
N ALA A 790 -16.32 -17.84 5.02
CA ALA A 790 -15.65 -16.53 5.02
C ALA A 790 -16.51 -15.47 5.73
N ALA A 791 -17.80 -15.40 5.40
CA ALA A 791 -18.73 -14.50 6.09
C ALA A 791 -18.82 -14.79 7.60
N GLU A 792 -18.85 -16.06 7.99
CA GLU A 792 -18.86 -16.46 9.40
C GLU A 792 -17.55 -16.12 10.12
N LEU A 793 -16.40 -16.28 9.45
CA LEU A 793 -15.10 -15.89 9.98
C LEU A 793 -15.03 -14.39 10.23
N LEU A 794 -15.38 -13.57 9.23
CA LEU A 794 -15.37 -12.10 9.34
C LEU A 794 -16.30 -11.63 10.45
N ARG A 795 -17.52 -12.16 10.52
CA ARG A 795 -18.48 -11.86 11.60
C ARG A 795 -17.92 -12.21 12.98
N LYS A 796 -17.22 -13.34 13.11
CA LYS A 796 -16.58 -13.74 14.37
C LYS A 796 -15.38 -12.86 14.72
N LEU A 797 -14.57 -12.45 13.75
CA LEU A 797 -13.47 -11.50 13.98
C LEU A 797 -14.02 -10.15 14.45
N GLN A 798 -15.05 -9.63 13.78
CA GLN A 798 -15.74 -8.39 14.13
C GLN A 798 -16.45 -8.43 15.50
N SER A 799 -16.83 -9.62 15.99
CA SER A 799 -17.48 -9.77 17.31
C SER A 799 -16.53 -10.22 18.41
N GLY A 800 -15.23 -10.33 18.15
CA GLY A 800 -14.24 -10.80 19.12
C GLY A 800 -14.36 -12.29 19.48
N GLY A 801 -14.93 -13.10 18.59
CA GLY A 801 -15.12 -14.54 18.74
C GLY A 801 -13.83 -15.38 18.75
N PHE A 802 -12.66 -14.75 18.61
CA PHE A 802 -11.34 -15.40 18.65
C PHE A 802 -10.42 -14.73 19.68
N PRO A 803 -10.68 -14.86 20.99
CA PRO A 803 -9.79 -14.33 22.02
C PRO A 803 -8.43 -15.06 22.01
N GLY A 804 -7.34 -14.30 22.14
CA GLY A 804 -5.99 -14.85 22.23
C GLY A 804 -5.35 -15.25 20.90
N ALA A 805 -5.77 -14.63 19.78
CA ALA A 805 -5.24 -14.95 18.46
C ALA A 805 -3.89 -14.25 18.17
N ARG A 806 -3.46 -13.30 19.00
CA ARG A 806 -2.20 -12.59 18.84
C ARG A 806 -1.07 -13.42 19.45
N GLY A 807 0.03 -13.60 18.71
CA GLY A 807 1.22 -14.31 19.20
C GLY A 807 1.42 -15.73 18.68
N GLY A 808 0.77 -16.15 17.59
CA GLY A 808 1.24 -17.27 16.77
C GLY A 808 1.28 -18.65 17.45
N THR A 809 0.54 -18.86 18.55
CA THR A 809 0.47 -20.19 19.16
C THR A 809 -0.18 -21.18 18.18
N ALA A 810 0.62 -22.11 17.68
CA ALA A 810 0.22 -23.11 16.70
C ALA A 810 -1.01 -23.88 17.21
N GLY A 811 -2.17 -23.68 16.57
CA GLY A 811 -3.42 -24.36 16.89
C GLY A 811 -4.64 -23.46 17.17
N ARG A 812 -4.51 -22.12 17.10
CA ARG A 812 -5.63 -21.18 17.36
C ARG A 812 -5.91 -20.15 16.26
N ASP A 813 -5.23 -20.22 15.13
CA ASP A 813 -5.45 -19.27 14.04
C ASP A 813 -6.90 -19.35 13.49
N PRO A 814 -7.60 -18.20 13.33
CA PRO A 814 -8.98 -18.15 12.83
C PRO A 814 -9.20 -18.79 11.45
N ILE A 815 -8.24 -18.69 10.53
CA ILE A 815 -8.34 -19.29 9.18
C ILE A 815 -8.34 -20.82 9.30
N THR A 816 -7.34 -21.37 9.99
CA THR A 816 -7.19 -22.83 10.18
C THR A 816 -8.39 -23.41 10.94
N LYS A 817 -8.92 -22.68 11.92
CA LYS A 817 -10.12 -23.10 12.68
C LYS A 817 -11.39 -23.07 11.84
N THR A 818 -11.48 -22.21 10.83
CA THR A 818 -12.68 -22.06 9.99
C THR A 818 -12.64 -22.96 8.76
N PHE A 819 -11.52 -22.99 8.05
CA PHE A 819 -11.37 -23.70 6.77
C PHE A 819 -10.68 -25.07 6.90
N GLY A 820 -10.16 -25.40 8.08
CA GLY A 820 -9.45 -26.65 8.34
C GLY A 820 -7.93 -26.55 8.13
N PRO A 821 -7.20 -27.66 8.30
CA PRO A 821 -5.74 -27.67 8.26
C PRO A 821 -5.13 -27.63 6.84
N ASP A 822 -5.94 -27.76 5.79
CA ASP A 822 -5.48 -27.73 4.39
C ASP A 822 -5.22 -26.30 3.90
N LEU A 823 -4.15 -25.69 4.41
CA LEU A 823 -3.73 -24.35 3.98
C LEU A 823 -3.27 -24.33 2.52
N LYS A 824 -2.82 -25.47 1.97
CA LYS A 824 -2.39 -25.55 0.57
C LYS A 824 -3.57 -25.39 -0.38
N GLY A 825 -4.66 -26.13 -0.16
CA GLY A 825 -5.88 -25.97 -0.96
C GLY A 825 -6.45 -24.55 -0.85
N PHE A 826 -6.40 -23.95 0.35
CA PHE A 826 -6.82 -22.56 0.57
C PHE A 826 -5.93 -21.55 -0.18
N GLN A 827 -4.61 -21.73 -0.16
CA GLN A 827 -3.64 -20.95 -0.94
C GLN A 827 -3.95 -21.00 -2.45
N GLU A 828 -4.16 -22.20 -3.00
CA GLU A 828 -4.44 -22.37 -4.44
C GLU A 828 -5.72 -21.65 -4.87
N MET A 829 -6.78 -21.69 -4.04
CA MET A 829 -8.03 -20.96 -4.29
C MET A 829 -7.82 -19.44 -4.22
N TRP A 830 -7.08 -18.96 -3.21
CA TRP A 830 -6.79 -17.54 -3.05
C TRP A 830 -5.98 -16.99 -4.23
N GLU A 831 -4.93 -17.68 -4.66
CA GLU A 831 -4.14 -17.29 -5.82
C GLU A 831 -4.95 -17.30 -7.12
N ALA A 832 -5.82 -18.30 -7.31
CA ALA A 832 -6.69 -18.38 -8.48
C ALA A 832 -7.65 -17.18 -8.53
N PHE A 833 -8.22 -16.80 -7.38
CA PHE A 833 -9.03 -15.61 -7.24
C PHE A 833 -8.25 -14.34 -7.60
N LEU A 834 -7.06 -14.13 -7.02
CA LEU A 834 -6.23 -12.96 -7.31
C LEU A 834 -5.81 -12.86 -8.78
N LYS A 835 -5.52 -14.00 -9.43
CA LYS A 835 -5.23 -14.06 -10.88
C LYS A 835 -6.43 -13.59 -11.73
N GLY A 836 -7.65 -13.88 -11.27
CA GLY A 836 -8.91 -13.59 -11.97
C GLY A 836 -9.38 -12.13 -11.88
N LEU A 837 -8.94 -11.35 -10.89
CA LEU A 837 -9.28 -9.93 -10.79
C LEU A 837 -8.68 -9.14 -11.96
N GLY A 838 -9.44 -8.34 -12.71
CA GLY A 838 -8.94 -7.67 -13.92
C GLY A 838 -9.78 -6.50 -14.40
#